data_AF-A0A972IAU2-F1
#
_entry.id   AF-A0A972IAU2-F1
#
_cell.length_a   1.000
_cell.length_b   1.000
_cell.length_c   1.000
_cell.angle_alpha   90.00
_cell.angle_beta   90.00
_cell.angle_gamma   90.00
#
_symmetry.space_group_name_H-M   'P 1'
#
loop_
_entity.id
_entity.type
_entity.pdbx_description
1 polymer ?
#
loop_
_entity_poly.entity_id
_entity_poly.type
_entity_poly.pdbx_seq_one_letter_code
_entity_poly.pdbx_strand_id
1 'polypeptide(L)'
;MNRPTPKSRLLELVLGLGLVVLSSCGGKSSIEARHASVQNTMLTMGLVPTIPVSRFSLGKGEAETLPFSAEAGACSTVVAVGEGSASDLVLEILDSAGVTVAEEVVHDTQASLQFCPSTDGRFTIRVQAVGGSAKVLLSAYRGGDARGRGMRTAHRDSSCEGALPIRPNERIAGSNASGQSMLSPSCGQGGAPEQIYVFELTEPSRATIMLEATFDAILSIRTGCADGHEVACNDDYGDAAHARVDANLGPGVYYVVVDGFPGQVGEFSLELRLTEVKTEAEICASVEELVPGQPTQGDNSASSYSFQATCAQGANGPEDVRRLHIDRKSRVRITQQSDFDGVLHVRSVCDRVTTEIACNDDFDGYNRSLVTAVLDPGDYYVISDGFGQDRPSSGTYLVLAETTTAQGRGAEADACGAPGVLNRGEPTITDTFEAADDFQGSCGGAGAPDTVFRLDVPVRSRVRVRASSAQFDGLLYVRDACEGGREHICKDFPMSRTPVVGGLEVNLDRGAYHLVVDGQRPDAFGSVQLDVSTVDLVALERDCNSAPILLPGRVVSGTTSGREDRFHASCAGEAQSGDAVYRIRLKKRSHVEIKMTTDFDGALHLRRSCTDDASEIACNDDDNNSNRASKVEATLEPGTYFVVVDGFRVGSEGNYELSYSVREL
;
A
#
# COMPACT_ATOMS: atom_id res chain seq x y z
N MET A 1 -1.11 -61.63 -56.69
CA MET A 1 -1.06 -62.15 -55.31
C MET A 1 -0.37 -61.10 -54.46
N ASN A 2 -1.11 -60.27 -53.72
CA ASN A 2 -0.55 -59.17 -52.93
C ASN A 2 -1.25 -59.12 -51.57
N ARG A 3 -0.48 -59.32 -50.50
CA ARG A 3 -0.80 -59.07 -49.07
C ARG A 3 0.47 -59.34 -48.22
N PRO A 4 0.57 -58.86 -46.97
CA PRO A 4 0.87 -57.48 -46.56
C PRO A 4 2.02 -57.41 -45.51
N THR A 5 2.49 -56.22 -45.11
CA THR A 5 3.36 -56.07 -43.93
C THR A 5 2.93 -54.90 -43.02
N PRO A 6 3.12 -55.00 -41.69
CA PRO A 6 2.32 -54.27 -40.72
C PRO A 6 2.97 -52.95 -40.29
N LYS A 7 2.21 -51.86 -40.45
CA LYS A 7 2.36 -50.64 -39.64
C LYS A 7 1.18 -50.60 -38.67
N SER A 8 1.42 -50.91 -37.42
CA SER A 8 0.47 -50.68 -36.32
C SER A 8 1.25 -50.26 -35.08
N ARG A 9 0.65 -49.32 -34.32
CA ARG A 9 1.11 -48.68 -33.08
C ARG A 9 2.01 -47.46 -33.24
N LEU A 10 1.38 -46.31 -33.52
CA LEU A 10 1.75 -44.99 -32.96
C LEU A 10 0.80 -43.85 -33.39
N LEU A 11 -0.29 -44.17 -34.09
CA LEU A 11 -1.33 -43.23 -34.50
C LEU A 11 -2.64 -43.50 -33.73
N GLU A 12 -2.58 -43.53 -32.40
CA GLU A 12 -3.77 -43.61 -31.51
C GLU A 12 -3.64 -42.70 -30.27
N LEU A 13 -2.65 -41.78 -30.22
CA LEU A 13 -2.35 -41.02 -28.99
C LEU A 13 -2.45 -39.49 -29.10
N VAL A 14 -3.12 -38.94 -30.12
CA VAL A 14 -3.18 -37.47 -30.33
C VAL A 14 -4.61 -36.90 -30.34
N LEU A 15 -5.66 -37.72 -30.18
CA LEU A 15 -7.03 -37.22 -29.97
C LEU A 15 -7.66 -37.62 -28.62
N GLY A 16 -6.86 -38.18 -27.70
CA GLY A 16 -7.30 -38.51 -26.33
C GLY A 16 -7.04 -37.41 -25.28
N LEU A 17 -6.39 -36.31 -25.63
CA LEU A 17 -6.19 -35.14 -24.76
C LEU A 17 -6.85 -33.92 -25.40
N GLY A 18 -8.14 -33.77 -25.15
CA GLY A 18 -8.94 -32.64 -25.65
C GLY A 18 -10.31 -32.49 -24.99
N LEU A 19 -10.76 -33.51 -24.25
CA LEU A 19 -11.76 -33.37 -23.20
C LEU A 19 -11.20 -33.98 -21.91
N VAL A 20 -10.34 -33.22 -21.22
CA VAL A 20 -10.20 -33.44 -19.78
C VAL A 20 -11.46 -32.88 -19.13
N VAL A 21 -12.19 -33.81 -18.54
CA VAL A 21 -13.35 -33.65 -17.68
C VAL A 21 -13.20 -32.41 -16.77
N LEU A 22 -14.12 -31.45 -16.92
CA LEU A 22 -14.51 -30.55 -15.84
C LEU A 22 -15.14 -31.40 -14.72
N SER A 23 -14.31 -32.01 -13.88
CA SER A 23 -14.77 -32.65 -12.66
C SER A 23 -14.55 -31.72 -11.49
N SER A 24 -15.66 -31.48 -10.78
CA SER A 24 -15.77 -30.99 -9.39
C SER A 24 -16.05 -29.50 -9.21
N CYS A 25 -17.33 -29.16 -9.13
CA CYS A 25 -17.93 -28.51 -7.95
C CYS A 25 -19.47 -28.61 -8.07
N GLY A 26 -20.14 -29.04 -7.00
CA GLY A 26 -21.55 -29.42 -6.97
C GLY A 26 -22.55 -28.28 -7.16
N GLY A 27 -22.74 -27.85 -8.41
CA GLY A 27 -23.89 -27.07 -8.86
C GLY A 27 -24.35 -27.61 -10.20
N LYS A 28 -25.65 -27.89 -10.37
CA LYS A 28 -26.22 -28.27 -11.67
C LYS A 28 -26.12 -27.05 -12.61
N SER A 29 -25.00 -26.88 -13.30
CA SER A 29 -24.87 -25.87 -14.35
C SER A 29 -25.88 -26.20 -15.44
N SER A 30 -26.73 -25.24 -15.82
CA SER A 30 -27.76 -25.48 -16.83
C SER A 30 -27.14 -25.87 -18.18
N ILE A 31 -27.91 -26.58 -19.01
CA ILE A 31 -27.51 -26.98 -20.36
C ILE A 31 -27.01 -25.77 -21.19
N GLU A 32 -27.58 -24.58 -20.98
CA GLU A 32 -27.17 -23.33 -21.65
C GLU A 32 -25.76 -22.86 -21.22
N ALA A 33 -25.42 -22.94 -19.94
CA ALA A 33 -24.09 -22.52 -19.47
C ALA A 33 -22.97 -23.43 -20.01
N ARG A 34 -23.24 -24.75 -20.05
CA ARG A 34 -22.32 -25.73 -20.62
C ARG A 34 -22.15 -25.54 -22.13
N HIS A 35 -23.25 -25.31 -22.84
CA HIS A 35 -23.22 -25.05 -24.27
C HIS A 35 -22.54 -23.72 -24.61
N ALA A 36 -22.76 -22.65 -23.84
CA ALA A 36 -22.10 -21.36 -24.01
C ALA A 36 -20.58 -21.46 -23.84
N SER A 37 -20.10 -22.26 -22.88
CA SER A 37 -18.66 -22.53 -22.71
C SER A 37 -18.05 -23.22 -23.95
N VAL A 38 -18.74 -24.23 -24.50
CA VAL A 38 -18.32 -24.90 -25.73
C VAL A 38 -18.34 -23.93 -26.91
N GLN A 39 -19.41 -23.13 -27.05
CA GLN A 39 -19.53 -22.16 -28.13
C GLN A 39 -18.41 -21.11 -28.09
N ASN A 40 -18.12 -20.57 -26.91
CA ASN A 40 -17.01 -19.63 -26.73
C ASN A 40 -15.69 -20.29 -27.11
N THR A 41 -15.45 -21.53 -26.68
CA THR A 41 -14.23 -22.27 -27.04
C THR A 41 -14.10 -22.47 -28.55
N MET A 42 -15.17 -22.88 -29.23
CA MET A 42 -15.16 -23.11 -30.68
C MET A 42 -14.96 -21.80 -31.47
N LEU A 43 -15.55 -20.70 -31.01
CA LEU A 43 -15.35 -19.37 -31.59
C LEU A 43 -13.92 -18.87 -31.36
N THR A 44 -13.34 -19.10 -30.17
CA THR A 44 -11.94 -18.80 -29.86
C THR A 44 -10.98 -19.63 -30.72
N MET A 45 -11.33 -20.86 -31.06
CA MET A 45 -10.60 -21.70 -32.01
C MET A 45 -10.77 -21.26 -33.48
N GLY A 46 -11.46 -20.14 -33.74
CA GLY A 46 -11.66 -19.60 -35.08
C GLY A 46 -12.65 -20.40 -35.93
N LEU A 47 -13.44 -21.29 -35.32
CA LEU A 47 -14.45 -22.06 -36.03
C LEU A 47 -15.72 -21.21 -36.19
N VAL A 48 -16.30 -21.22 -37.38
CA VAL A 48 -17.48 -20.41 -37.69
C VAL A 48 -18.74 -21.27 -37.56
N PRO A 49 -19.79 -20.85 -36.83
CA PRO A 49 -21.03 -21.59 -36.72
C PRO A 49 -21.69 -21.77 -38.10
N THR A 50 -21.99 -23.00 -38.48
CA THR A 50 -22.61 -23.33 -39.78
C THR A 50 -24.10 -23.60 -39.70
N ILE A 51 -24.62 -23.87 -38.50
CA ILE A 51 -26.07 -23.96 -38.25
C ILE A 51 -26.43 -23.15 -37.00
N PRO A 52 -27.61 -22.52 -36.94
CA PRO A 52 -28.12 -21.92 -35.72
C PRO A 52 -28.24 -22.96 -34.59
N VAL A 53 -28.04 -22.52 -33.35
CA VAL A 53 -28.18 -23.38 -32.17
C VAL A 53 -29.60 -23.96 -32.14
N SER A 54 -29.69 -25.28 -32.29
CA SER A 54 -30.96 -26.00 -32.35
C SER A 54 -31.27 -26.60 -30.99
N ARG A 55 -32.51 -26.39 -30.50
CA ARG A 55 -32.96 -26.83 -29.18
C ARG A 55 -34.14 -27.78 -29.34
N PHE A 56 -34.03 -28.99 -28.82
CA PHE A 56 -35.10 -29.98 -28.90
C PHE A 56 -35.04 -30.96 -27.72
N SER A 57 -36.08 -31.77 -27.55
CA SER A 57 -36.18 -32.78 -26.50
C SER A 57 -36.41 -34.15 -27.12
N LEU A 58 -35.68 -35.15 -26.65
CA LEU A 58 -35.72 -36.53 -27.11
C LEU A 58 -36.25 -37.45 -26.01
N GLY A 59 -37.25 -38.25 -26.33
CA GLY A 59 -37.68 -39.40 -25.53
C GLY A 59 -36.70 -40.58 -25.62
N LYS A 60 -36.96 -41.63 -24.83
CA LYS A 60 -36.10 -42.83 -24.80
C LYS A 60 -36.09 -43.53 -26.16
N GLY A 61 -34.93 -43.56 -26.82
CA GLY A 61 -34.74 -44.16 -28.14
C GLY A 61 -35.24 -43.30 -29.29
N GLU A 62 -35.69 -42.07 -29.03
CA GLU A 62 -36.13 -41.12 -30.05
C GLU A 62 -34.91 -40.42 -30.68
N ALA A 63 -34.99 -40.16 -31.99
CA ALA A 63 -33.95 -39.49 -32.75
C ALA A 63 -34.51 -38.26 -33.47
N GLU A 64 -33.76 -37.17 -33.44
CA GLU A 64 -34.04 -35.95 -34.19
C GLU A 64 -33.01 -35.80 -35.32
N THR A 65 -33.45 -35.30 -36.48
CA THR A 65 -32.58 -35.12 -37.64
C THR A 65 -32.58 -33.68 -38.14
N LEU A 66 -31.40 -33.13 -38.41
CA LEU A 66 -31.20 -31.76 -38.89
C LEU A 66 -30.44 -31.74 -40.22
N PRO A 67 -30.85 -30.90 -41.19
CA PRO A 67 -30.14 -30.76 -42.44
C PRO A 67 -28.77 -30.12 -42.21
N PHE A 68 -27.73 -30.66 -42.84
CA PHE A 68 -26.36 -30.20 -42.71
C PHE A 68 -25.69 -30.17 -44.08
N SER A 69 -25.21 -29.01 -44.52
CA SER A 69 -24.49 -28.89 -45.80
C SER A 69 -23.00 -28.77 -45.53
N ALA A 70 -22.20 -29.57 -46.23
CA ALA A 70 -20.75 -29.58 -46.06
C ALA A 70 -20.04 -29.68 -47.42
N GLU A 71 -18.87 -29.05 -47.49
CA GLU A 71 -18.06 -28.90 -48.71
C GLU A 71 -16.86 -29.85 -48.66
N ALA A 72 -16.50 -30.41 -49.81
CA ALA A 72 -15.39 -31.32 -50.01
C ALA A 72 -14.09 -30.74 -49.47
N GLY A 73 -13.45 -31.44 -48.53
CA GLY A 73 -12.19 -31.03 -47.94
C GLY A 73 -12.30 -29.99 -46.82
N ALA A 74 -13.49 -29.49 -46.50
CA ALA A 74 -13.72 -28.63 -45.34
C ALA A 74 -14.21 -29.44 -44.13
N CYS A 75 -13.42 -29.45 -43.07
CA CYS A 75 -13.78 -30.15 -41.83
C CYS A 75 -14.76 -29.32 -41.00
N SER A 76 -15.82 -29.96 -40.52
CA SER A 76 -16.80 -29.38 -39.60
C SER A 76 -16.88 -30.20 -38.31
N THR A 77 -17.08 -29.51 -37.19
CA THR A 77 -17.26 -30.10 -35.86
C THR A 77 -18.72 -29.89 -35.43
N VAL A 78 -19.44 -30.98 -35.18
CA VAL A 78 -20.81 -30.98 -34.65
C VAL A 78 -20.75 -31.33 -33.18
N VAL A 79 -21.45 -30.56 -32.34
CA VAL A 79 -21.52 -30.80 -30.90
C VAL A 79 -22.97 -30.82 -30.44
N ALA A 80 -23.32 -31.84 -29.65
CA ALA A 80 -24.61 -32.00 -29.00
C ALA A 80 -24.41 -32.06 -27.48
N VAL A 81 -24.90 -31.06 -26.74
CA VAL A 81 -24.86 -31.06 -25.27
C VAL A 81 -26.23 -31.46 -24.75
N GLY A 82 -26.27 -32.50 -23.90
CA GLY A 82 -27.47 -33.05 -23.30
C GLY A 82 -27.64 -32.74 -21.82
N GLU A 83 -28.89 -32.61 -21.39
CA GLU A 83 -29.31 -32.63 -19.99
C GLU A 83 -30.57 -33.49 -19.84
N GLY A 84 -30.59 -34.41 -18.87
CA GLY A 84 -31.74 -35.29 -18.64
C GLY A 84 -31.36 -36.61 -18.00
N SER A 85 -32.18 -37.63 -18.25
CA SER A 85 -32.02 -39.01 -17.75
C SER A 85 -31.39 -39.96 -18.77
N ALA A 86 -31.10 -39.50 -20.00
CA ALA A 86 -30.38 -40.29 -20.98
C ALA A 86 -28.98 -40.64 -20.47
N SER A 87 -28.55 -41.87 -20.69
CA SER A 87 -27.20 -42.32 -20.35
C SER A 87 -26.20 -41.97 -21.45
N ASP A 88 -26.67 -41.75 -22.67
CA ASP A 88 -25.85 -41.52 -23.85
C ASP A 88 -26.63 -40.75 -24.93
N LEU A 89 -25.94 -39.88 -25.67
CA LEU A 89 -26.41 -39.21 -26.87
C LEU A 89 -25.60 -39.70 -28.08
N VAL A 90 -26.23 -40.49 -28.94
CA VAL A 90 -25.57 -40.96 -30.17
C VAL A 90 -25.68 -39.88 -31.24
N LEU A 91 -24.53 -39.44 -31.77
CA LEU A 91 -24.43 -38.43 -32.82
C LEU A 91 -23.87 -39.03 -34.11
N GLU A 92 -24.63 -38.93 -35.19
CA GLU A 92 -24.28 -39.46 -36.50
C GLU A 92 -24.48 -38.42 -37.61
N ILE A 93 -23.72 -38.58 -38.69
CA ILE A 93 -23.93 -37.87 -39.96
C ILE A 93 -24.27 -38.91 -41.02
N LEU A 94 -25.40 -38.71 -41.69
CA LEU A 94 -25.94 -39.55 -42.75
C LEU A 94 -25.79 -38.86 -44.11
N ASP A 95 -25.47 -39.62 -45.15
CA ASP A 95 -25.48 -39.12 -46.53
C ASP A 95 -26.90 -38.96 -47.10
N SER A 96 -27.00 -38.51 -48.36
CA SER A 96 -28.29 -38.32 -49.04
C SER A 96 -29.07 -39.62 -49.30
N ALA A 97 -28.44 -40.78 -49.16
CA ALA A 97 -29.10 -42.09 -49.24
C ALA A 97 -29.52 -42.63 -47.86
N GLY A 98 -29.22 -41.89 -46.77
CA GLY A 98 -29.53 -42.27 -45.39
C GLY A 98 -28.52 -43.24 -44.78
N VAL A 99 -27.31 -43.33 -45.33
CA VAL A 99 -26.24 -44.19 -44.82
C VAL A 99 -25.33 -43.40 -43.88
N THR A 100 -25.00 -43.95 -42.71
CA THR A 100 -24.09 -43.30 -41.76
C THR A 100 -22.67 -43.21 -42.34
N VAL A 101 -22.16 -41.99 -42.47
CA VAL A 101 -20.83 -41.68 -43.00
C VAL A 101 -19.86 -41.18 -41.94
N ALA A 102 -20.36 -40.77 -40.77
CA ALA A 102 -19.57 -40.52 -39.57
C ALA A 102 -20.44 -40.73 -38.33
N GLU A 103 -19.85 -41.29 -37.28
CA GLU A 103 -20.52 -41.59 -36.01
C GLU A 103 -19.56 -41.28 -34.87
N GLU A 104 -20.12 -40.80 -33.78
CA GLU A 104 -19.43 -40.50 -32.53
C GLU A 104 -19.22 -41.80 -31.71
N VAL A 105 -18.07 -41.94 -31.04
CA VAL A 105 -17.60 -43.23 -30.49
C VAL A 105 -17.52 -43.21 -28.95
N VAL A 106 -17.83 -42.09 -28.30
CA VAL A 106 -17.71 -41.88 -26.85
C VAL A 106 -19.11 -41.78 -26.24
N HIS A 107 -19.45 -42.79 -25.45
CA HIS A 107 -20.78 -42.87 -24.83
C HIS A 107 -20.93 -41.94 -23.62
N ASP A 108 -21.46 -40.74 -23.84
CA ASP A 108 -21.79 -39.80 -22.78
C ASP A 108 -22.97 -38.86 -23.16
N THR A 109 -23.27 -37.90 -22.29
CA THR A 109 -24.36 -36.92 -22.52
C THR A 109 -23.90 -35.66 -23.25
N GLN A 110 -22.69 -35.67 -23.84
CA GLN A 110 -22.05 -34.60 -24.60
C GLN A 110 -21.30 -35.15 -25.82
N ALA A 111 -22.04 -35.42 -26.89
CA ALA A 111 -21.45 -35.95 -28.11
C ALA A 111 -20.76 -34.86 -28.94
N SER A 112 -19.57 -35.14 -29.47
CA SER A 112 -18.90 -34.28 -30.44
C SER A 112 -18.29 -35.09 -31.58
N LEU A 113 -18.52 -34.66 -32.82
CA LEU A 113 -18.12 -35.39 -34.02
C LEU A 113 -17.48 -34.44 -35.03
N GLN A 114 -16.26 -34.74 -35.48
CA GLN A 114 -15.62 -34.03 -36.59
C GLN A 114 -15.83 -34.80 -37.90
N PHE A 115 -16.24 -34.09 -38.95
CA PHE A 115 -16.53 -34.64 -40.27
C PHE A 115 -15.94 -33.81 -41.40
N CYS A 116 -15.17 -34.46 -42.27
CA CYS A 116 -14.54 -33.85 -43.44
C CYS A 116 -14.97 -34.63 -44.70
N PRO A 117 -16.02 -34.20 -45.43
CA PRO A 117 -16.50 -34.94 -46.59
C PRO A 117 -15.51 -34.85 -47.77
N SER A 118 -15.50 -35.86 -48.63
CA SER A 118 -14.68 -35.90 -49.85
C SER A 118 -15.39 -35.30 -51.08
N THR A 119 -16.68 -35.01 -50.97
CA THR A 119 -17.53 -34.41 -52.01
C THR A 119 -18.48 -33.40 -51.39
N ASP A 120 -18.76 -32.30 -52.10
CA ASP A 120 -19.79 -31.34 -51.71
C ASP A 120 -21.14 -32.05 -51.64
N GLY A 121 -21.92 -31.81 -50.59
CA GLY A 121 -23.19 -32.51 -50.45
C GLY A 121 -24.07 -32.01 -49.31
N ARG A 122 -25.33 -32.40 -49.39
CA ARG A 122 -26.27 -32.31 -48.27
C ARG A 122 -26.24 -33.63 -47.51
N PHE A 123 -25.99 -33.49 -46.22
CA PHE A 123 -25.96 -34.54 -45.22
C PHE A 123 -27.07 -34.28 -44.20
N THR A 124 -27.30 -35.26 -43.34
CA THR A 124 -28.26 -35.15 -42.24
C THR A 124 -27.56 -35.50 -40.94
N ILE A 125 -27.57 -34.59 -39.97
CA ILE A 125 -27.14 -34.88 -38.61
C ILE A 125 -28.28 -35.61 -37.92
N ARG A 126 -28.02 -36.78 -37.32
CA ARG A 126 -28.98 -37.52 -36.48
C ARG A 126 -28.48 -37.56 -35.05
N VAL A 127 -29.34 -37.17 -34.10
CA VAL A 127 -29.05 -37.27 -32.66
C VAL A 127 -30.10 -38.16 -32.02
N GLN A 128 -29.67 -39.20 -31.30
CA GLN A 128 -30.58 -40.12 -30.61
C GLN A 128 -30.25 -40.22 -29.12
N ALA A 129 -31.29 -40.21 -28.27
CA ALA A 129 -31.11 -40.43 -26.83
C ALA A 129 -31.22 -41.92 -26.48
N VAL A 130 -30.21 -42.44 -25.80
CA VAL A 130 -30.13 -43.84 -25.35
C VAL A 130 -30.21 -43.91 -23.83
N GLY A 131 -30.88 -44.94 -23.31
CA GLY A 131 -30.99 -45.21 -21.87
C GLY A 131 -31.91 -44.27 -21.08
N GLY A 132 -32.48 -43.23 -21.69
CA GLY A 132 -33.41 -42.29 -21.03
C GLY A 132 -33.80 -41.13 -21.95
N SER A 133 -34.30 -40.03 -21.38
CA SER A 133 -34.73 -38.85 -22.15
C SER A 133 -33.77 -37.68 -21.95
N ALA A 134 -33.56 -36.83 -22.96
CA ALA A 134 -32.65 -35.70 -22.90
C ALA A 134 -33.22 -34.45 -23.58
N LYS A 135 -33.01 -33.28 -22.97
CA LYS A 135 -33.01 -32.00 -23.67
C LYS A 135 -31.65 -31.81 -24.31
N VAL A 136 -31.60 -31.36 -25.56
CA VAL A 136 -30.36 -31.26 -26.34
C VAL A 136 -30.21 -29.86 -26.93
N LEU A 137 -29.00 -29.30 -26.81
CA LEU A 137 -28.53 -28.14 -27.57
C LEU A 137 -27.50 -28.61 -28.59
N LEU A 138 -27.81 -28.44 -29.88
CA LEU A 138 -26.94 -28.84 -30.98
C LEU A 138 -26.39 -27.62 -31.74
N SER A 139 -25.11 -27.68 -32.10
CA SER A 139 -24.45 -26.68 -32.94
C SER A 139 -23.39 -27.34 -33.82
N ALA A 140 -23.16 -26.78 -35.00
CA ALA A 140 -22.09 -27.20 -35.89
C ALA A 140 -21.22 -26.01 -36.26
N TYR A 141 -19.92 -26.25 -36.40
CA TYR A 141 -18.92 -25.25 -36.71
C TYR A 141 -18.04 -25.75 -37.85
N ARG A 142 -17.63 -24.87 -38.76
CA ARG A 142 -16.70 -25.20 -39.86
C ARG A 142 -15.38 -24.51 -39.62
N GLY A 143 -14.28 -25.21 -39.88
CA GLY A 143 -12.97 -24.59 -39.98
C GLY A 143 -12.94 -23.58 -41.12
N GLY A 144 -12.67 -22.31 -40.82
CA GLY A 144 -12.59 -21.26 -41.83
C GLY A 144 -11.59 -21.62 -42.94
N ASP A 145 -11.92 -21.28 -44.18
CA ASP A 145 -11.22 -21.67 -45.42
C ASP A 145 -9.69 -21.53 -45.34
N ALA A 146 -9.03 -22.64 -45.04
CA ALA A 146 -7.61 -22.84 -45.23
C ALA A 146 -7.38 -23.69 -46.48
N ARG A 147 -7.50 -23.09 -47.68
CA ARG A 147 -6.77 -23.48 -48.91
C ARG A 147 -7.02 -22.52 -50.08
N GLY A 148 -6.03 -21.67 -50.37
CA GLY A 148 -5.62 -21.48 -51.77
C GLY A 148 -5.81 -20.12 -52.44
N ARG A 149 -5.79 -18.99 -51.73
CA ARG A 149 -5.12 -17.80 -52.29
C ARG A 149 -3.76 -17.76 -51.63
N GLY A 150 -2.72 -17.88 -52.45
CA GLY A 150 -1.36 -18.19 -52.04
C GLY A 150 -1.03 -17.71 -50.64
N MET A 151 -0.68 -18.67 -49.79
CA MET A 151 0.12 -18.43 -48.60
C MET A 151 1.44 -17.83 -49.08
N ARG A 152 1.42 -16.54 -49.37
CA ARG A 152 2.34 -15.69 -48.65
C ARG A 152 1.84 -15.76 -47.23
N THR A 153 2.56 -16.52 -46.41
CA THR A 153 2.95 -15.97 -45.12
C THR A 153 3.11 -14.47 -45.30
N ALA A 154 2.12 -13.70 -44.88
CA ALA A 154 2.54 -12.56 -44.12
C ALA A 154 2.75 -13.22 -42.73
N HIS A 155 3.94 -13.58 -42.24
CA HIS A 155 5.18 -12.81 -42.31
C HIS A 155 4.88 -11.37 -42.72
N ARG A 156 3.93 -10.73 -42.01
CA ARG A 156 4.20 -9.34 -41.69
C ARG A 156 5.34 -9.55 -40.74
N ASP A 157 6.53 -9.25 -41.24
CA ASP A 157 7.72 -9.31 -40.43
C ASP A 157 7.33 -8.71 -39.08
N SER A 158 7.67 -9.37 -37.98
CA SER A 158 7.70 -8.69 -36.67
C SER A 158 8.81 -7.62 -36.63
N SER A 159 9.15 -7.10 -37.81
CA SER A 159 9.98 -5.95 -38.02
C SER A 159 9.13 -4.70 -37.89
N CYS A 160 9.87 -3.62 -37.83
CA CYS A 160 9.35 -2.28 -37.85
C CYS A 160 8.42 -1.96 -39.02
N GLU A 161 8.58 -2.64 -40.17
CA GLU A 161 7.72 -2.43 -41.34
C GLU A 161 6.37 -3.17 -41.23
N GLY A 162 6.28 -4.18 -40.35
CA GLY A 162 5.09 -4.98 -40.13
C GLY A 162 4.35 -4.70 -38.81
N ALA A 163 4.72 -3.64 -38.10
CA ALA A 163 4.11 -3.27 -36.82
C ALA A 163 2.57 -3.20 -36.88
N LEU A 164 1.90 -3.81 -35.91
CA LEU A 164 0.45 -3.93 -35.87
C LEU A 164 -0.18 -2.71 -35.18
N PRO A 165 -1.26 -2.11 -35.70
CA PRO A 165 -1.91 -1.00 -35.01
C PRO A 165 -2.55 -1.48 -33.71
N ILE A 166 -2.36 -0.74 -32.62
CA ILE A 166 -3.11 -0.90 -31.36
C ILE A 166 -3.96 0.34 -31.10
N ARG A 167 -5.16 0.15 -30.53
CA ARG A 167 -6.07 1.24 -30.19
C ARG A 167 -6.23 1.38 -28.67
N PRO A 168 -6.46 2.60 -28.16
CA PRO A 168 -6.75 2.80 -26.75
C PRO A 168 -8.02 2.06 -26.32
N ASN A 169 -8.01 1.53 -25.09
CA ASN A 169 -9.10 0.81 -24.43
C ASN A 169 -9.56 -0.47 -25.15
N GLU A 170 -8.71 -1.02 -26.03
CA GLU A 170 -8.90 -2.33 -26.65
C GLU A 170 -7.90 -3.33 -26.04
N ARG A 171 -8.40 -4.48 -25.58
CA ARG A 171 -7.55 -5.60 -25.19
C ARG A 171 -7.37 -6.52 -26.39
N ILE A 172 -6.12 -6.69 -26.82
CA ILE A 172 -5.76 -7.51 -27.98
C ILE A 172 -5.02 -8.76 -27.53
N ALA A 173 -5.26 -9.88 -28.20
CA ALA A 173 -4.49 -11.11 -28.03
C ALA A 173 -3.35 -11.15 -29.06
N GLY A 174 -2.18 -11.63 -28.65
CA GLY A 174 -1.00 -11.75 -29.50
C GLY A 174 -0.09 -12.90 -29.08
N SER A 175 0.94 -13.14 -29.88
CA SER A 175 1.94 -14.18 -29.65
C SER A 175 3.30 -13.71 -30.17
N ASN A 176 4.36 -13.94 -29.41
CA ASN A 176 5.72 -13.60 -29.84
C ASN A 176 6.44 -14.80 -30.52
N ALA A 177 5.76 -15.94 -30.68
CA ALA A 177 6.34 -17.20 -31.15
C ALA A 177 6.79 -17.21 -32.63
N SER A 178 6.36 -16.25 -33.44
CA SER A 178 6.60 -16.23 -34.89
C SER A 178 7.41 -15.03 -35.39
N GLY A 179 7.93 -14.23 -34.47
CA GLY A 179 8.70 -13.03 -34.77
C GLY A 179 10.18 -13.28 -35.09
N GLN A 180 10.95 -12.21 -35.05
CA GLN A 180 12.41 -12.13 -35.09
C GLN A 180 12.87 -11.39 -33.84
N SER A 181 14.06 -11.71 -33.35
CA SER A 181 14.71 -10.92 -32.30
C SER A 181 15.64 -9.91 -32.97
N MET A 182 15.29 -8.63 -32.91
CA MET A 182 16.00 -7.54 -33.59
C MET A 182 16.22 -6.33 -32.71
N LEU A 183 15.41 -6.15 -31.67
CA LEU A 183 15.51 -5.08 -30.71
C LEU A 183 16.11 -5.64 -29.42
N SER A 184 16.68 -4.76 -28.60
CA SER A 184 17.25 -5.14 -27.31
C SER A 184 16.69 -4.21 -26.25
N PRO A 185 15.82 -4.71 -25.36
CA PRO A 185 15.27 -3.90 -24.28
C PRO A 185 16.36 -3.54 -23.26
N SER A 186 16.24 -2.38 -22.59
CA SER A 186 17.21 -1.96 -21.57
C SER A 186 16.99 -2.63 -20.21
N CYS A 187 15.78 -3.11 -19.93
CA CYS A 187 15.37 -3.65 -18.63
C CYS A 187 15.55 -5.17 -18.48
N GLY A 188 16.12 -5.87 -19.47
CA GLY A 188 16.37 -7.31 -19.37
C GLY A 188 17.22 -7.85 -20.52
N GLN A 189 17.59 -9.12 -20.44
CA GLN A 189 18.21 -9.79 -21.59
C GLN A 189 17.12 -10.31 -22.51
N GLY A 190 16.65 -9.45 -23.42
CA GLY A 190 15.81 -9.89 -24.54
C GLY A 190 16.53 -10.91 -25.43
N GLY A 191 15.81 -11.51 -26.37
CA GLY A 191 16.39 -12.54 -27.24
C GLY A 191 15.40 -13.60 -27.71
N ALA A 192 14.15 -13.54 -27.25
CA ALA A 192 13.05 -14.21 -27.92
C ALA A 192 12.67 -13.43 -29.18
N PRO A 193 11.87 -14.02 -30.08
CA PRO A 193 11.26 -13.24 -31.14
C PRO A 193 10.28 -12.22 -30.56
N GLU A 194 10.24 -11.03 -31.15
CA GLU A 194 9.43 -9.91 -30.67
C GLU A 194 8.09 -9.83 -31.41
N GLN A 195 7.09 -9.17 -30.80
CA GLN A 195 5.90 -8.69 -31.48
C GLN A 195 5.78 -7.16 -31.29
N ILE A 196 5.71 -6.44 -32.42
CA ILE A 196 5.74 -4.97 -32.45
C ILE A 196 4.35 -4.44 -32.79
N TYR A 197 3.90 -3.46 -32.01
CA TYR A 197 2.68 -2.68 -32.22
C TYR A 197 3.02 -1.20 -32.43
N VAL A 198 2.09 -0.45 -33.03
CA VAL A 198 2.23 0.99 -33.29
C VAL A 198 0.93 1.73 -32.96
N PHE A 199 1.07 2.92 -32.39
CA PHE A 199 -0.02 3.87 -32.21
C PHE A 199 0.47 5.30 -32.45
N GLU A 200 -0.47 6.22 -32.69
CA GLU A 200 -0.21 7.63 -32.93
C GLU A 200 -0.92 8.47 -31.86
N LEU A 201 -0.20 9.46 -31.35
CA LEU A 201 -0.70 10.49 -30.45
C LEU A 201 -0.78 11.81 -31.20
N THR A 202 -1.93 12.47 -31.14
CA THR A 202 -2.14 13.81 -31.69
C THR A 202 -1.95 14.91 -30.64
N GLU A 203 -1.95 14.53 -29.36
CA GLU A 203 -1.93 15.40 -28.19
C GLU A 203 -0.98 14.77 -27.15
N PRO A 204 -0.36 15.56 -26.25
CA PRO A 204 0.37 15.00 -25.11
C PRO A 204 -0.54 14.08 -24.28
N SER A 205 -0.09 12.86 -24.01
CA SER A 205 -0.88 11.88 -23.28
C SER A 205 0.02 10.96 -22.47
N ARG A 206 -0.49 10.46 -21.34
CA ARG A 206 0.11 9.32 -20.65
C ARG A 206 -0.40 8.04 -21.25
N ALA A 207 0.52 7.22 -21.73
CA ALA A 207 0.25 5.86 -22.15
C ALA A 207 0.52 4.90 -21.00
N THR A 208 -0.53 4.19 -20.56
CA THR A 208 -0.42 3.03 -19.68
C THR A 208 -0.62 1.78 -20.52
N ILE A 209 0.41 0.95 -20.63
CA ILE A 209 0.39 -0.30 -21.38
C ILE A 209 0.49 -1.46 -20.40
N MET A 210 -0.49 -2.36 -20.42
CA MET A 210 -0.53 -3.54 -19.55
C MET A 210 -0.42 -4.81 -20.41
N LEU A 211 0.50 -5.67 -20.03
CA LEU A 211 0.77 -6.96 -20.66
C LEU A 211 0.51 -8.08 -19.64
N GLU A 212 -0.21 -9.12 -20.08
CA GLU A 212 -0.36 -10.39 -19.38
C GLU A 212 0.05 -11.51 -20.34
N ALA A 213 1.09 -12.26 -20.02
CA ALA A 213 1.71 -13.26 -20.88
C ALA A 213 1.76 -14.64 -20.22
N THR A 214 1.76 -15.70 -21.04
CA THR A 214 1.96 -17.08 -20.54
C THR A 214 3.44 -17.42 -20.36
N PHE A 215 4.33 -16.45 -20.45
CA PHE A 215 5.78 -16.56 -20.43
C PHE A 215 6.40 -15.33 -19.77
N ASP A 216 7.68 -15.41 -19.44
CA ASP A 216 8.48 -14.33 -18.87
C ASP A 216 8.79 -13.28 -19.94
N ALA A 217 8.04 -12.18 -19.91
CA ALA A 217 7.93 -11.22 -20.99
C ALA A 217 8.61 -9.88 -20.65
N ILE A 218 9.10 -9.17 -21.68
CA ILE A 218 9.66 -7.83 -21.53
C ILE A 218 8.84 -6.87 -22.39
N LEU A 219 8.32 -5.81 -21.78
CA LEU A 219 7.53 -4.77 -22.45
C LEU A 219 8.34 -3.49 -22.59
N SER A 220 8.46 -2.94 -23.79
CA SER A 220 9.08 -1.63 -24.02
C SER A 220 8.29 -0.73 -24.96
N ILE A 221 8.50 0.58 -24.84
CA ILE A 221 7.93 1.60 -25.74
C ILE A 221 9.04 2.48 -26.33
N ARG A 222 8.90 2.86 -27.61
CA ARG A 222 9.94 3.54 -28.41
C ARG A 222 9.37 4.68 -29.27
N THR A 223 10.15 5.74 -29.51
CA THR A 223 9.80 6.90 -30.39
C THR A 223 9.97 6.64 -31.89
N GLY A 224 10.46 5.45 -32.23
CA GLY A 224 10.72 4.95 -33.56
C GLY A 224 11.09 3.48 -33.41
N CYS A 225 10.89 2.66 -34.43
CA CYS A 225 11.05 1.23 -34.24
C CYS A 225 12.53 0.79 -34.24
N ALA A 226 13.22 0.84 -35.38
CA ALA A 226 14.62 0.40 -35.49
C ALA A 226 15.62 1.49 -35.06
N ASP A 227 15.40 2.72 -35.53
CA ASP A 227 16.30 3.86 -35.28
C ASP A 227 15.83 4.75 -34.11
N GLY A 228 14.73 4.38 -33.44
CA GLY A 228 14.18 5.13 -32.32
C GLY A 228 14.80 4.74 -30.99
N HIS A 229 14.77 5.68 -30.04
CA HIS A 229 15.19 5.41 -28.67
C HIS A 229 14.06 4.75 -27.87
N GLU A 230 14.44 3.86 -26.96
CA GLU A 230 13.54 3.33 -25.95
C GLU A 230 13.19 4.43 -24.95
N VAL A 231 11.89 4.63 -24.73
CA VAL A 231 11.34 5.62 -23.81
C VAL A 231 11.20 5.02 -22.42
N ALA A 232 10.67 3.80 -22.34
CA ALA A 232 10.50 3.06 -21.10
C ALA A 232 10.47 1.56 -21.38
N CYS A 233 10.83 0.77 -20.37
CA CYS A 233 10.91 -0.67 -20.41
C CYS A 233 10.52 -1.23 -19.04
N ASN A 234 9.79 -2.34 -19.02
CA ASN A 234 9.53 -3.11 -17.82
C ASN A 234 9.46 -4.61 -18.15
N ASP A 235 10.16 -5.44 -17.39
CA ASP A 235 10.10 -6.90 -17.46
C ASP A 235 9.01 -7.45 -16.53
N ASP A 236 8.97 -7.02 -15.27
CA ASP A 236 8.05 -7.57 -14.27
C ASP A 236 7.13 -6.53 -13.63
N TYR A 237 5.86 -6.88 -13.44
CA TYR A 237 4.89 -6.10 -12.69
C TYR A 237 4.14 -7.00 -11.68
N GLY A 238 4.78 -7.22 -10.53
CA GLY A 238 4.27 -8.06 -9.45
C GLY A 238 4.66 -9.54 -9.60
N ASP A 239 4.65 -10.07 -10.82
CA ASP A 239 5.19 -11.37 -11.19
C ASP A 239 5.70 -11.37 -12.64
N ALA A 240 6.35 -12.45 -13.07
CA ALA A 240 6.96 -12.59 -14.40
C ALA A 240 5.96 -12.78 -15.55
N ALA A 241 4.67 -12.99 -15.27
CA ALA A 241 3.63 -13.10 -16.30
C ALA A 241 3.01 -11.73 -16.63
N HIS A 242 3.34 -10.68 -15.89
CA HIS A 242 2.77 -9.36 -16.07
C HIS A 242 3.86 -8.32 -16.27
N ALA A 243 3.66 -7.42 -17.23
CA ALA A 243 4.50 -6.23 -17.39
C ALA A 243 3.62 -5.00 -17.56
N ARG A 244 4.09 -3.85 -17.06
CA ARG A 244 3.37 -2.58 -17.20
C ARG A 244 4.34 -1.44 -17.47
N VAL A 245 4.04 -0.64 -18.48
CA VAL A 245 4.76 0.60 -18.78
C VAL A 245 3.80 1.77 -18.65
N ASP A 246 4.22 2.79 -17.90
CA ASP A 246 3.54 4.08 -17.81
C ASP A 246 4.50 5.17 -18.32
N ALA A 247 4.12 5.88 -19.39
CA ALA A 247 4.99 6.89 -19.99
C ALA A 247 4.20 8.14 -20.41
N ASN A 248 4.73 9.33 -20.10
CA ASN A 248 4.22 10.60 -20.61
C ASN A 248 4.83 10.86 -21.99
N LEU A 249 3.97 10.95 -23.00
CA LEU A 249 4.36 11.00 -24.40
C LEU A 249 3.82 12.28 -25.03
N GLY A 250 4.64 12.96 -25.84
CA GLY A 250 4.17 14.06 -26.68
C GLY A 250 3.40 13.56 -27.92
N PRO A 251 2.87 14.46 -28.75
CA PRO A 251 2.33 14.10 -30.05
C PRO A 251 3.40 13.40 -30.91
N GLY A 252 3.06 12.29 -31.54
CA GLY A 252 3.99 11.50 -32.33
C GLY A 252 3.56 10.05 -32.52
N VAL A 253 4.38 9.29 -33.25
CA VAL A 253 4.18 7.85 -33.50
C VAL A 253 5.07 7.05 -32.56
N TYR A 254 4.47 6.10 -31.86
CA TYR A 254 5.15 5.28 -30.86
C TYR A 254 4.99 3.79 -31.17
N TYR A 255 6.02 3.02 -30.81
CA TYR A 255 6.07 1.58 -31.02
C TYR A 255 6.12 0.86 -29.67
N VAL A 256 5.26 -0.13 -29.49
CA VAL A 256 5.23 -1.01 -28.32
C VAL A 256 5.83 -2.35 -28.73
N VAL A 257 6.81 -2.83 -27.98
CA VAL A 257 7.50 -4.09 -28.27
C VAL A 257 7.25 -5.04 -27.12
N VAL A 258 6.69 -6.21 -27.45
CA VAL A 258 6.58 -7.34 -26.54
C VAL A 258 7.65 -8.34 -26.93
N ASP A 259 8.62 -8.55 -26.04
CA ASP A 259 9.71 -9.51 -26.17
C ASP A 259 9.62 -10.54 -25.03
N GLY A 260 10.51 -11.53 -25.01
CA GLY A 260 10.72 -12.46 -23.91
C GLY A 260 12.21 -12.73 -23.70
N PHE A 261 12.54 -13.28 -22.54
CA PHE A 261 13.89 -13.79 -22.28
C PHE A 261 14.28 -14.91 -23.27
N PRO A 262 15.57 -15.26 -23.43
CA PRO A 262 16.00 -16.17 -24.49
C PRO A 262 15.26 -17.51 -24.46
N GLY A 263 14.50 -17.78 -25.52
CA GLY A 263 13.69 -19.00 -25.67
C GLY A 263 12.29 -18.95 -25.04
N GLN A 264 11.90 -17.84 -24.42
CA GLN A 264 10.57 -17.63 -23.84
C GLN A 264 9.60 -17.11 -24.91
N VAL A 265 8.72 -17.99 -25.36
CA VAL A 265 7.67 -17.64 -26.31
C VAL A 265 6.31 -18.14 -25.83
N GLY A 266 5.27 -17.39 -26.15
CA GLY A 266 3.91 -17.78 -25.81
C GLY A 266 2.87 -16.76 -26.22
N GLU A 267 1.66 -17.00 -25.74
CA GLU A 267 0.52 -16.10 -25.97
C GLU A 267 0.52 -14.99 -24.91
N PHE A 268 -0.01 -13.84 -25.28
CA PHE A 268 -0.18 -12.71 -24.38
C PHE A 268 -1.44 -11.91 -24.71
N SER A 269 -1.89 -11.10 -23.75
CA SER A 269 -2.88 -10.04 -23.94
C SER A 269 -2.25 -8.68 -23.63
N LEU A 270 -2.56 -7.69 -24.47
CA LEU A 270 -2.03 -6.33 -24.37
C LEU A 270 -3.18 -5.33 -24.34
N GLU A 271 -3.11 -4.33 -23.47
CA GLU A 271 -4.08 -3.24 -23.36
C GLU A 271 -3.35 -1.90 -23.29
N LEU A 272 -3.71 -0.97 -24.17
CA LEU A 272 -3.24 0.43 -24.14
C LEU A 272 -4.34 1.31 -23.57
N ARG A 273 -4.02 2.11 -22.54
CA ARG A 273 -4.87 3.21 -22.06
C ARG A 273 -4.15 4.53 -22.29
N LEU A 274 -4.88 5.51 -22.80
CA LEU A 274 -4.39 6.87 -22.99
C LEU A 274 -5.19 7.82 -22.11
N THR A 275 -4.48 8.64 -21.35
CA THR A 275 -5.05 9.76 -20.59
C THR A 275 -4.39 11.04 -21.10
N GLU A 276 -5.20 12.02 -21.52
CA GLU A 276 -4.70 13.34 -21.95
C GLU A 276 -3.92 14.01 -20.81
N VAL A 277 -2.74 14.56 -21.12
CA VAL A 277 -1.93 15.32 -20.16
C VAL A 277 -2.06 16.79 -20.49
N LYS A 278 -2.75 17.52 -19.63
CA LYS A 278 -2.89 18.97 -19.71
C LYS A 278 -1.63 19.64 -19.18
N THR A 279 -1.21 20.72 -19.82
CA THR A 279 -0.11 21.55 -19.34
C THR A 279 -0.50 22.30 -18.07
N GLU A 280 0.48 22.73 -17.25
CA GLU A 280 0.21 23.57 -16.07
C GLU A 280 -0.64 24.80 -16.47
N ALA A 281 -0.32 25.46 -17.59
CA ALA A 281 -1.05 26.63 -18.07
C ALA A 281 -2.53 26.34 -18.39
N GLU A 282 -2.84 25.17 -18.96
CA GLU A 282 -4.21 24.76 -19.26
C GLU A 282 -5.00 24.45 -17.97
N ILE A 283 -4.37 23.78 -17.01
CA ILE A 283 -4.97 23.50 -15.70
C ILE A 283 -5.24 24.82 -14.97
N CYS A 284 -4.25 25.72 -14.95
CA CYS A 284 -4.31 27.01 -14.30
C CYS A 284 -5.34 27.98 -14.93
N ALA A 285 -5.75 27.76 -16.18
CA ALA A 285 -6.74 28.58 -16.85
C ALA A 285 -8.18 28.32 -16.37
N SER A 286 -8.46 27.17 -15.75
CA SER A 286 -9.80 26.77 -15.31
C SER A 286 -9.79 26.12 -13.92
N VAL A 287 -9.21 26.83 -12.95
CA VAL A 287 -9.10 26.37 -11.55
C VAL A 287 -10.39 26.68 -10.78
N GLU A 288 -10.92 25.67 -10.09
CA GLU A 288 -12.06 25.84 -9.19
C GLU A 288 -11.64 26.45 -7.84
N GLU A 289 -12.55 27.18 -7.19
CA GLU A 289 -12.28 27.86 -5.92
C GLU A 289 -12.29 26.89 -4.73
N LEU A 290 -11.30 27.02 -3.83
CA LEU A 290 -11.30 26.45 -2.49
C LEU A 290 -11.80 27.50 -1.51
N VAL A 291 -13.03 27.33 -1.03
CA VAL A 291 -13.66 28.29 -0.11
C VAL A 291 -13.16 28.06 1.32
N PRO A 292 -12.56 29.07 1.98
CA PRO A 292 -12.13 28.94 3.37
C PRO A 292 -13.25 28.48 4.31
N GLY A 293 -12.93 27.53 5.19
CA GLY A 293 -13.84 26.94 6.18
C GLY A 293 -14.81 25.91 5.61
N GLN A 294 -14.74 25.58 4.31
CA GLN A 294 -15.57 24.55 3.69
C GLN A 294 -14.70 23.36 3.24
N PRO A 295 -14.91 22.16 3.81
CA PRO A 295 -14.19 20.98 3.35
C PRO A 295 -14.65 20.63 1.93
N THR A 296 -13.68 20.46 1.03
CA THR A 296 -13.90 20.19 -0.39
C THR A 296 -13.41 18.78 -0.72
N GLN A 297 -14.28 17.96 -1.28
CA GLN A 297 -13.93 16.62 -1.76
C GLN A 297 -13.40 16.69 -3.19
N GLY A 298 -12.28 16.03 -3.44
CA GLY A 298 -11.69 15.89 -4.77
C GLY A 298 -11.31 14.45 -5.10
N ASP A 299 -10.96 14.22 -6.35
CA ASP A 299 -10.46 12.96 -6.89
C ASP A 299 -9.43 13.28 -7.98
N ASN A 300 -8.16 12.91 -7.76
CA ASN A 300 -7.07 13.16 -8.71
C ASN A 300 -6.83 11.95 -9.63
N SER A 301 -7.57 10.85 -9.53
CA SER A 301 -7.29 9.61 -10.28
C SER A 301 -7.33 9.75 -11.81
N ALA A 302 -8.06 10.74 -12.33
CA ALA A 302 -8.16 11.05 -13.75
C ALA A 302 -7.36 12.29 -14.16
N SER A 303 -6.60 12.89 -13.25
CA SER A 303 -5.87 14.13 -13.49
C SER A 303 -4.53 13.92 -14.21
N SER A 304 -3.98 15.02 -14.70
CA SER A 304 -2.61 15.10 -15.23
C SER A 304 -1.56 15.05 -14.11
N TYR A 305 -0.30 14.87 -14.49
CA TYR A 305 0.92 14.84 -13.66
C TYR A 305 1.91 15.86 -14.26
N SER A 306 1.54 17.13 -14.23
CA SER A 306 2.26 18.25 -14.84
C SER A 306 2.86 19.19 -13.81
N PHE A 307 2.45 19.07 -12.54
CA PHE A 307 2.97 19.89 -11.45
C PHE A 307 4.20 19.22 -10.82
N GLN A 308 4.96 20.02 -10.08
CA GLN A 308 6.13 19.58 -9.35
C GLN A 308 6.15 20.25 -7.98
N ALA A 309 6.40 19.46 -6.95
CA ALA A 309 6.56 19.95 -5.59
C ALA A 309 8.05 20.03 -5.19
N THR A 310 8.42 20.93 -4.26
CA THR A 310 9.81 20.95 -3.75
C THR A 310 10.09 19.86 -2.72
N CYS A 311 9.04 19.22 -2.19
CA CYS A 311 9.13 18.05 -1.32
C CYS A 311 8.71 16.77 -2.05
N ALA A 312 8.65 15.63 -1.34
CA ALA A 312 8.13 14.36 -1.89
C ALA A 312 8.80 13.91 -3.20
N GLN A 313 10.08 14.24 -3.41
CA GLN A 313 10.84 13.98 -4.65
C GLN A 313 10.15 14.51 -5.92
N GLY A 314 9.44 15.63 -5.82
CA GLY A 314 8.73 16.23 -6.94
C GLY A 314 7.23 16.00 -6.93
N ALA A 315 6.69 15.12 -6.08
CA ALA A 315 5.28 14.73 -6.08
C ALA A 315 4.80 14.40 -7.51
N ASN A 316 5.40 13.38 -8.14
CA ASN A 316 5.19 13.12 -9.57
C ASN A 316 3.90 12.32 -9.83
N GLY A 317 2.83 12.58 -9.08
CA GLY A 317 1.55 11.90 -9.19
C GLY A 317 0.47 12.75 -9.84
N PRO A 318 -0.75 12.21 -10.01
CA PRO A 318 -1.84 13.02 -10.48
C PRO A 318 -2.13 14.17 -9.52
N GLU A 319 -2.37 15.35 -10.07
CA GLU A 319 -2.66 16.53 -9.26
C GLU A 319 -4.10 17.04 -9.43
N ASP A 320 -4.66 17.66 -8.41
CA ASP A 320 -5.82 18.53 -8.52
C ASP A 320 -5.48 19.90 -7.94
N VAL A 321 -5.89 20.96 -8.64
CA VAL A 321 -5.51 22.33 -8.33
C VAL A 321 -6.74 23.12 -7.95
N ARG A 322 -6.66 23.83 -6.82
CA ARG A 322 -7.72 24.71 -6.34
C ARG A 322 -7.19 26.11 -6.08
N ARG A 323 -8.00 27.13 -6.37
CA ARG A 323 -7.66 28.54 -6.13
C ARG A 323 -8.19 28.96 -4.76
N LEU A 324 -7.29 29.38 -3.89
CA LEU A 324 -7.60 29.96 -2.60
C LEU A 324 -7.44 31.48 -2.66
N HIS A 325 -8.54 32.21 -2.46
CA HIS A 325 -8.51 33.67 -2.38
C HIS A 325 -8.33 34.14 -0.94
N ILE A 326 -7.36 35.02 -0.70
CA ILE A 326 -7.09 35.65 0.59
C ILE A 326 -7.39 37.15 0.49
N ASP A 327 -8.38 37.62 1.25
CA ASP A 327 -8.90 39.00 1.20
C ASP A 327 -8.04 40.01 1.97
N ARG A 328 -7.31 39.52 2.98
CA ARG A 328 -6.41 40.29 3.83
C ARG A 328 -5.30 39.39 4.36
N LYS A 329 -4.23 39.98 4.89
CA LYS A 329 -3.15 39.21 5.50
C LYS A 329 -3.68 38.28 6.60
N SER A 330 -3.49 36.98 6.41
CA SER A 330 -4.15 35.95 7.20
C SER A 330 -3.20 34.79 7.51
N ARG A 331 -3.38 34.17 8.68
CA ARG A 331 -2.87 32.83 8.93
C ARG A 331 -3.73 31.85 8.16
N VAL A 332 -3.10 30.90 7.50
CA VAL A 332 -3.75 29.89 6.67
C VAL A 332 -3.24 28.52 7.10
N ARG A 333 -4.18 27.62 7.40
CA ARG A 333 -3.92 26.21 7.66
C ARG A 333 -4.67 25.41 6.62
N ILE A 334 -3.98 24.57 5.85
CA ILE A 334 -4.58 23.71 4.84
C ILE A 334 -4.31 22.27 5.24
N THR A 335 -5.38 21.52 5.47
CA THR A 335 -5.32 20.08 5.77
C THR A 335 -5.82 19.29 4.57
N GLN A 336 -5.14 18.19 4.29
CA GLN A 336 -5.55 17.18 3.33
C GLN A 336 -5.66 15.83 4.04
N GLN A 337 -6.72 15.08 3.73
CA GLN A 337 -6.86 13.67 4.07
C GLN A 337 -7.22 12.90 2.81
N SER A 338 -6.42 11.90 2.46
CA SER A 338 -6.55 11.10 1.24
C SER A 338 -6.76 9.61 1.56
N ASP A 339 -7.24 8.85 0.56
CA ASP A 339 -7.20 7.37 0.56
C ASP A 339 -5.91 6.81 -0.04
N PHE A 340 -5.01 7.70 -0.48
CA PHE A 340 -3.72 7.46 -1.12
C PHE A 340 -2.60 8.23 -0.41
N ASP A 341 -1.35 7.94 -0.77
CA ASP A 341 -0.17 8.67 -0.31
C ASP A 341 -0.09 10.06 -0.98
N GLY A 342 -0.44 11.10 -0.23
CA GLY A 342 -0.76 12.42 -0.79
C GLY A 342 0.27 13.48 -0.42
N VAL A 343 0.54 14.38 -1.34
CA VAL A 343 1.39 15.56 -1.15
C VAL A 343 0.54 16.81 -1.27
N LEU A 344 0.72 17.76 -0.36
CA LEU A 344 0.06 19.06 -0.40
C LEU A 344 1.09 20.16 -0.56
N HIS A 345 0.93 21.00 -1.57
CA HIS A 345 1.79 22.16 -1.76
C HIS A 345 1.01 23.38 -2.24
N VAL A 346 1.58 24.56 -1.98
CA VAL A 346 0.89 25.85 -2.23
C VAL A 346 1.80 26.77 -3.02
N ARG A 347 1.29 27.35 -4.10
CA ARG A 347 2.01 28.31 -4.97
C ARG A 347 1.31 29.68 -4.98
N SER A 348 2.08 30.75 -5.09
CA SER A 348 1.54 32.10 -5.31
C SER A 348 1.29 32.43 -6.79
N VAL A 349 1.90 31.69 -7.71
CA VAL A 349 1.59 31.72 -9.15
C VAL A 349 1.44 30.27 -9.62
N CYS A 350 0.27 29.94 -10.15
CA CYS A 350 -0.14 28.56 -10.45
C CYS A 350 0.88 27.78 -11.30
N ASP A 351 1.25 28.34 -12.45
CA ASP A 351 2.12 27.73 -13.48
C ASP A 351 3.61 28.06 -13.28
N ARG A 352 4.02 28.37 -12.03
CA ARG A 352 5.42 28.66 -11.69
C ARG A 352 5.85 27.97 -10.41
N VAL A 353 6.54 26.84 -10.58
CA VAL A 353 7.12 26.06 -9.47
C VAL A 353 8.00 26.88 -8.51
N THR A 354 8.73 27.89 -9.00
CA THR A 354 9.60 28.75 -8.17
C THR A 354 8.83 29.63 -7.17
N THR A 355 7.51 29.64 -7.24
CA THR A 355 6.64 30.44 -6.37
C THR A 355 5.94 29.61 -5.30
N GLU A 356 6.37 28.36 -5.13
CA GLU A 356 5.96 27.50 -4.03
C GLU A 356 6.31 28.12 -2.68
N ILE A 357 5.32 28.14 -1.79
CA ILE A 357 5.37 28.75 -0.47
C ILE A 357 5.69 27.68 0.57
N ALA A 358 5.01 26.54 0.45
CA ALA A 358 5.13 25.43 1.39
C ALA A 358 4.73 24.13 0.71
N CYS A 359 5.29 23.04 1.20
CA CYS A 359 5.06 21.68 0.74
C CYS A 359 5.14 20.74 1.93
N ASN A 360 4.20 19.80 2.00
CA ASN A 360 4.20 18.73 2.97
C ASN A 360 3.69 17.44 2.32
N ASP A 361 4.49 16.39 2.46
CA ASP A 361 4.18 15.02 2.04
C ASP A 361 3.29 14.40 3.13
N ASP A 362 3.93 14.05 4.26
CA ASP A 362 3.27 13.39 5.37
C ASP A 362 3.06 14.28 6.59
N PHE A 363 1.89 14.11 7.21
CA PHE A 363 1.54 14.59 8.54
C PHE A 363 0.76 13.51 9.30
N ASP A 364 1.37 12.95 10.35
CA ASP A 364 0.75 11.92 11.20
C ASP A 364 0.29 10.68 10.41
N GLY A 365 1.11 10.22 9.47
CA GLY A 365 0.82 9.11 8.55
C GLY A 365 0.94 9.55 7.09
N TYR A 366 0.88 8.57 6.18
CA TYR A 366 1.06 8.78 4.74
C TYR A 366 -0.16 9.37 4.02
N ASN A 367 -1.33 9.32 4.66
CA ASN A 367 -2.60 9.68 4.03
C ASN A 367 -3.13 11.05 4.46
N ARG A 368 -2.26 11.86 5.03
CA ARG A 368 -2.58 13.18 5.57
C ARG A 368 -1.43 14.12 5.28
N SER A 369 -1.75 15.33 4.84
CA SER A 369 -0.78 16.38 4.58
C SER A 369 -1.27 17.68 5.17
N LEU A 370 -0.35 18.53 5.60
CA LEU A 370 -0.65 19.76 6.31
C LEU A 370 0.33 20.86 5.92
N VAL A 371 -0.21 22.02 5.53
CA VAL A 371 0.55 23.24 5.27
C VAL A 371 0.03 24.37 6.15
N THR A 372 0.95 25.10 6.78
CA THR A 372 0.67 26.35 7.50
C THR A 372 1.47 27.49 6.89
N ALA A 373 0.84 28.66 6.74
CA ALA A 373 1.49 29.84 6.19
C ALA A 373 0.80 31.13 6.63
N VAL A 374 1.55 32.24 6.68
CA VAL A 374 0.98 33.58 6.76
C VAL A 374 0.97 34.20 5.36
N LEU A 375 -0.22 34.36 4.79
CA LEU A 375 -0.40 34.80 3.40
C LEU A 375 -0.86 36.26 3.36
N ASP A 376 -0.24 37.07 2.51
CA ASP A 376 -0.70 38.43 2.18
C ASP A 376 -1.94 38.36 1.24
N PRO A 377 -2.75 39.44 1.12
CA PRO A 377 -3.93 39.41 0.25
C PRO A 377 -3.58 39.09 -1.21
N GLY A 378 -4.32 38.16 -1.82
CA GLY A 378 -4.04 37.68 -3.15
C GLY A 378 -4.66 36.30 -3.43
N ASP A 379 -4.38 35.79 -4.62
CA ASP A 379 -4.76 34.44 -5.03
C ASP A 379 -3.59 33.48 -4.87
N TYR A 380 -3.89 32.31 -4.33
CA TYR A 380 -2.96 31.22 -4.14
C TYR A 380 -3.53 29.95 -4.75
N TYR A 381 -2.66 29.01 -5.08
CA TYR A 381 -3.03 27.76 -5.72
C TYR A 381 -2.61 26.63 -4.80
N VAL A 382 -3.59 25.87 -4.33
CA VAL A 382 -3.43 24.70 -3.48
C VAL A 382 -3.46 23.49 -4.39
N ILE A 383 -2.38 22.72 -4.38
CA ILE A 383 -2.22 21.56 -5.24
C ILE A 383 -2.19 20.32 -4.35
N SER A 384 -3.16 19.45 -4.61
CA SER A 384 -3.31 18.13 -4.01
C SER A 384 -2.74 17.10 -4.98
N ASP A 385 -1.58 16.56 -4.65
CA ASP A 385 -0.76 15.74 -5.53
C ASP A 385 -0.58 14.33 -4.96
N GLY A 386 -0.20 13.38 -5.80
CA GLY A 386 0.11 12.01 -5.44
C GLY A 386 1.61 11.77 -5.23
N PHE A 387 1.97 11.05 -4.18
CA PHE A 387 3.33 10.53 -4.04
C PHE A 387 3.58 9.35 -4.99
N GLY A 388 4.73 9.34 -5.67
CA GLY A 388 5.26 8.14 -6.34
C GLY A 388 6.25 8.42 -7.47
N GLN A 389 7.24 7.54 -7.62
CA GLN A 389 8.22 7.55 -8.72
C GLN A 389 7.77 6.61 -9.86
N ASP A 390 7.44 5.35 -9.53
CA ASP A 390 7.09 4.31 -10.53
C ASP A 390 5.59 3.99 -10.60
N ARG A 391 4.88 4.18 -9.48
CA ARG A 391 3.42 4.02 -9.38
C ARG A 391 2.87 5.23 -8.64
N PRO A 392 2.55 6.32 -9.35
CA PRO A 392 2.02 7.48 -8.69
C PRO A 392 0.69 7.15 -8.02
N SER A 393 0.59 7.51 -6.75
CA SER A 393 -0.59 7.32 -5.92
C SER A 393 -1.68 8.29 -6.33
N SER A 394 -2.93 7.86 -6.28
CA SER A 394 -4.07 8.71 -6.64
C SER A 394 -5.35 8.12 -6.09
N GLY A 395 -6.36 8.95 -5.93
CA GLY A 395 -7.66 8.53 -5.46
C GLY A 395 -8.45 9.71 -4.93
N THR A 396 -9.30 9.43 -3.95
CA THR A 396 -10.16 10.46 -3.37
C THR A 396 -9.49 11.16 -2.19
N TYR A 397 -9.77 12.45 -2.04
CA TYR A 397 -9.23 13.23 -0.94
C TYR A 397 -10.23 14.30 -0.47
N LEU A 398 -10.00 14.79 0.74
CA LEU A 398 -10.71 15.91 1.35
C LEU A 398 -9.68 16.98 1.69
N VAL A 399 -9.87 18.19 1.17
CA VAL A 399 -9.02 19.36 1.48
C VAL A 399 -9.83 20.43 2.18
N LEU A 400 -9.27 21.02 3.23
CA LEU A 400 -9.87 22.11 3.98
C LEU A 400 -8.83 23.22 4.19
N ALA A 401 -9.13 24.41 3.71
CA ALA A 401 -8.39 25.62 4.06
C ALA A 401 -9.12 26.36 5.19
N GLU A 402 -8.45 26.59 6.31
CA GLU A 402 -8.89 27.45 7.40
C GLU A 402 -8.09 28.74 7.37
N THR A 403 -8.74 29.86 7.68
CA THR A 403 -8.10 31.18 7.68
C THR A 403 -8.50 31.99 8.91
N THR A 404 -7.54 32.66 9.52
CA THR A 404 -7.79 33.69 10.54
C THR A 404 -6.91 34.93 10.33
N THR A 405 -7.17 36.00 11.06
CA THR A 405 -6.34 37.21 11.02
C THR A 405 -4.88 36.90 11.37
N ALA A 406 -3.94 37.67 10.83
CA ALA A 406 -2.51 37.49 11.14
C ALA A 406 -2.19 37.53 12.65
N GLN A 407 -3.00 38.24 13.44
CA GLN A 407 -2.91 38.35 14.90
C GLN A 407 -3.70 37.28 15.67
N GLY A 408 -4.43 36.40 14.98
CA GLY A 408 -5.45 35.56 15.62
C GLY A 408 -6.69 36.35 16.05
N ARG A 409 -7.67 35.65 16.63
CA ARG A 409 -8.93 36.22 17.15
C ARG A 409 -9.15 35.94 18.64
N GLY A 410 -8.21 35.26 19.28
CA GLY A 410 -8.37 34.72 20.62
C GLY A 410 -8.55 33.20 20.58
N ALA A 411 -7.73 32.46 21.33
CA ALA A 411 -7.88 31.03 21.53
C ALA A 411 -8.25 30.68 22.99
N GLU A 412 -8.55 29.40 23.23
CA GLU A 412 -8.51 28.89 24.60
C GLU A 412 -7.06 28.88 25.09
N ALA A 413 -6.85 29.15 26.39
CA ALA A 413 -5.53 29.21 26.99
C ALA A 413 -4.60 30.28 26.39
N ASP A 414 -5.11 31.29 25.71
CA ASP A 414 -4.31 32.29 24.99
C ASP A 414 -3.53 33.24 25.92
N ALA A 415 -4.19 33.76 26.96
CA ALA A 415 -3.62 34.80 27.81
C ALA A 415 -3.61 34.44 29.30
N CYS A 416 -2.75 35.13 30.06
CA CYS A 416 -2.62 34.99 31.52
C CYS A 416 -3.90 35.25 32.32
N GLY A 417 -4.87 35.96 31.75
CA GLY A 417 -6.18 36.19 32.38
C GLY A 417 -7.04 34.92 32.45
N ALA A 418 -6.79 33.95 31.57
CA ALA A 418 -7.51 32.69 31.48
C ALA A 418 -6.58 31.57 30.96
N PRO A 419 -5.51 31.22 31.70
CA PRO A 419 -4.59 30.17 31.28
C PRO A 419 -5.31 28.83 31.24
N GLY A 420 -4.90 27.97 30.31
CA GLY A 420 -5.40 26.61 30.19
C GLY A 420 -5.05 25.77 31.43
N VAL A 421 -5.76 24.66 31.59
CA VAL A 421 -5.50 23.69 32.66
C VAL A 421 -4.90 22.43 32.04
N LEU A 422 -3.75 21.98 32.57
CA LEU A 422 -3.15 20.70 32.18
C LEU A 422 -3.71 19.59 33.06
N ASN A 423 -4.26 18.55 32.43
CA ASN A 423 -4.65 17.35 33.14
C ASN A 423 -3.44 16.40 33.22
N ARG A 424 -3.07 15.99 34.44
CA ARG A 424 -1.96 15.03 34.61
C ARG A 424 -2.43 13.62 34.27
N GLY A 425 -1.69 12.94 33.42
CA GLY A 425 -2.01 11.57 32.99
C GLY A 425 -3.12 11.47 31.93
N GLU A 426 -3.63 12.61 31.44
CA GLU A 426 -4.53 12.66 30.30
C GLU A 426 -3.93 13.60 29.24
N PRO A 427 -3.93 13.22 27.95
CA PRO A 427 -3.44 14.09 26.90
C PRO A 427 -4.26 15.39 26.82
N THR A 428 -3.57 16.53 26.76
CA THR A 428 -4.18 17.84 26.55
C THR A 428 -3.91 18.31 25.13
N ILE A 429 -4.94 18.57 24.33
CA ILE A 429 -4.78 19.14 22.99
C ILE A 429 -4.94 20.66 23.08
N THR A 430 -4.03 21.39 22.45
CA THR A 430 -4.11 22.84 22.31
C THR A 430 -3.88 23.24 20.85
N ASP A 431 -4.47 24.35 20.42
CA ASP A 431 -4.35 24.87 19.06
C ASP A 431 -3.99 26.36 19.11
N THR A 432 -2.80 26.71 18.60
CA THR A 432 -2.30 28.09 18.56
C THR A 432 -2.84 28.88 17.35
N PHE A 433 -3.58 28.26 16.43
CA PHE A 433 -3.99 28.88 15.16
C PHE A 433 -4.70 30.23 15.35
N GLU A 434 -5.64 30.31 16.29
CA GLU A 434 -6.43 31.51 16.60
C GLU A 434 -5.81 32.39 17.71
N ALA A 435 -4.71 31.96 18.32
CA ALA A 435 -4.15 32.61 19.50
C ALA A 435 -3.36 33.88 19.17
N ALA A 436 -3.16 34.75 20.15
CA ALA A 436 -2.30 35.90 20.04
C ALA A 436 -0.81 35.49 20.14
N ASP A 437 0.07 36.43 19.82
CA ASP A 437 1.53 36.36 20.08
C ASP A 437 1.76 37.26 21.31
N ASP A 438 1.64 36.66 22.49
CA ASP A 438 1.68 37.32 23.81
C ASP A 438 2.95 36.95 24.60
N PHE A 439 3.62 35.85 24.24
CA PHE A 439 4.81 35.34 24.89
C PHE A 439 5.99 35.18 23.94
N GLN A 440 7.19 35.15 24.51
CA GLN A 440 8.41 34.85 23.78
C GLN A 440 9.36 34.11 24.70
N GLY A 441 9.82 32.93 24.27
CA GLY A 441 10.81 32.14 25.00
C GLY A 441 12.24 32.62 24.78
N SER A 442 13.17 32.22 25.64
CA SER A 442 14.61 32.52 25.45
C SER A 442 15.21 31.85 24.21
N CYS A 443 14.55 30.80 23.71
CA CYS A 443 14.97 30.01 22.55
C CYS A 443 14.20 30.32 21.24
N GLY A 444 13.26 31.27 21.23
CA GLY A 444 12.48 31.65 20.04
C GLY A 444 11.09 32.19 20.37
N GLY A 445 10.13 32.05 19.45
CA GLY A 445 8.72 32.39 19.69
C GLY A 445 8.25 33.71 19.07
N ALA A 446 9.18 34.65 18.83
CA ALA A 446 8.80 35.98 18.37
C ALA A 446 7.97 35.98 17.08
N GLY A 447 6.76 36.57 17.13
CA GLY A 447 5.87 36.68 15.99
C GLY A 447 4.98 35.47 15.77
N ALA A 448 5.14 34.40 16.56
CA ALA A 448 4.35 33.18 16.47
C ALA A 448 3.26 33.19 17.54
N PRO A 449 2.08 32.61 17.25
CA PRO A 449 1.04 32.53 18.26
C PRO A 449 1.35 31.48 19.33
N ASP A 450 0.86 31.74 20.53
CA ASP A 450 1.16 30.96 21.71
C ASP A 450 -0.09 30.62 22.54
N THR A 451 0.03 29.59 23.37
CA THR A 451 -0.94 29.29 24.42
C THR A 451 -0.23 29.02 25.72
N VAL A 452 -0.83 29.43 26.83
CA VAL A 452 -0.30 29.34 28.18
C VAL A 452 -1.19 28.51 29.09
N PHE A 453 -0.54 27.60 29.80
CA PHE A 453 -1.17 26.66 30.71
C PHE A 453 -0.65 26.84 32.12
N ARG A 454 -1.55 26.76 33.10
CA ARG A 454 -1.20 26.69 34.51
C ARG A 454 -0.65 25.31 34.86
N LEU A 455 0.50 25.30 35.55
CA LEU A 455 1.19 24.10 36.01
C LEU A 455 1.45 24.19 37.53
N ASP A 456 0.57 23.59 38.33
CA ASP A 456 0.73 23.55 39.79
C ASP A 456 1.60 22.38 40.23
N VAL A 457 2.76 22.66 40.82
CA VAL A 457 3.72 21.67 41.33
C VAL A 457 3.59 21.61 42.87
N PRO A 458 2.88 20.61 43.44
CA PRO A 458 2.54 20.59 44.88
C PRO A 458 3.72 20.24 45.80
N VAL A 459 4.69 19.49 45.27
CA VAL A 459 5.93 19.06 45.92
C VAL A 459 7.06 19.18 44.90
N ARG A 460 8.32 19.20 45.32
CA ARG A 460 9.44 19.25 44.39
C ARG A 460 9.39 18.03 43.46
N SER A 461 9.26 18.26 42.17
CA SER A 461 9.01 17.22 41.17
C SER A 461 9.86 17.43 39.93
N ARG A 462 10.21 16.33 39.27
CA ARG A 462 10.65 16.36 37.88
C ARG A 462 9.42 16.38 37.00
N VAL A 463 9.24 17.45 36.25
CA VAL A 463 8.14 17.60 35.30
C VAL A 463 8.64 17.22 33.92
N ARG A 464 7.90 16.34 33.25
CA ARG A 464 8.09 15.96 31.85
C ARG A 464 6.88 16.41 31.06
N VAL A 465 7.14 17.08 29.95
CA VAL A 465 6.12 17.43 28.97
C VAL A 465 6.56 16.82 27.65
N ARG A 466 5.74 15.93 27.09
CA ARG A 466 5.94 15.37 25.76
C ARG A 466 4.96 16.05 24.80
N ALA A 467 5.46 16.51 23.66
CA ALA A 467 4.68 17.02 22.55
C ALA A 467 4.58 15.93 21.48
N SER A 468 3.35 15.64 21.05
CA SER A 468 3.04 14.67 19.99
C SER A 468 1.95 15.21 19.07
N SER A 469 1.80 14.60 17.90
CA SER A 469 0.83 15.03 16.87
C SER A 469 0.88 16.53 16.59
N ALA A 470 2.09 17.11 16.64
CA ALA A 470 2.35 18.53 16.48
C ALA A 470 2.24 18.96 15.02
N GLN A 471 1.33 19.89 14.75
CA GLN A 471 1.05 20.49 13.43
C GLN A 471 2.10 21.52 12.97
N PHE A 472 3.14 21.77 13.75
CA PHE A 472 4.13 22.81 13.49
C PHE A 472 5.43 22.53 14.26
N ASP A 473 6.53 23.14 13.83
CA ASP A 473 7.76 23.21 14.62
C ASP A 473 7.54 24.24 15.74
N GLY A 474 7.54 23.79 16.99
CA GLY A 474 7.17 24.62 18.12
C GLY A 474 8.20 24.63 19.23
N LEU A 475 7.86 25.36 20.29
CA LEU A 475 8.66 25.58 21.49
C LEU A 475 7.79 25.32 22.72
N LEU A 476 8.40 24.74 23.74
CA LEU A 476 7.85 24.64 25.08
C LEU A 476 8.79 25.34 26.06
N TYR A 477 8.24 26.19 26.92
CA TYR A 477 9.00 26.80 28.01
C TYR A 477 8.18 26.96 29.27
N VAL A 478 8.88 26.91 30.42
CA VAL A 478 8.26 27.00 31.74
C VAL A 478 8.72 28.25 32.46
N ARG A 479 7.77 29.00 33.03
CA ARG A 479 8.01 30.25 33.77
C ARG A 479 7.43 30.21 35.18
N ASP A 480 8.06 30.90 36.12
CA ASP A 480 7.60 30.99 37.53
C ASP A 480 6.46 32.00 37.77
N ALA A 481 6.15 32.82 36.78
CA ALA A 481 4.95 33.64 36.69
C ALA A 481 4.53 33.77 35.23
N CYS A 482 3.24 33.99 34.98
CA CYS A 482 2.71 34.09 33.63
C CYS A 482 3.26 35.33 32.90
N GLU A 483 3.10 36.52 33.50
CA GLU A 483 3.71 37.76 33.03
C GLU A 483 4.98 38.08 33.81
N GLY A 484 6.03 38.55 33.12
CA GLY A 484 7.28 38.99 33.75
C GLY A 484 8.06 37.92 34.54
N GLY A 485 7.59 36.66 34.53
CA GLY A 485 8.24 35.55 35.22
C GLY A 485 9.56 35.15 34.59
N ARG A 486 10.46 34.61 35.42
CA ARG A 486 11.73 34.04 34.99
C ARG A 486 11.47 32.68 34.35
N GLU A 487 12.08 32.48 33.19
CA GLU A 487 12.08 31.19 32.50
C GLU A 487 13.03 30.20 33.19
N HIS A 488 12.59 28.95 33.30
CA HIS A 488 13.36 27.84 33.85
C HIS A 488 14.02 26.98 32.76
N ILE A 489 13.32 26.81 31.65
CA ILE A 489 13.73 25.98 30.52
C ILE A 489 12.97 26.43 29.28
N CYS A 490 13.62 26.34 28.12
CA CYS A 490 13.04 26.49 26.80
C CYS A 490 13.60 25.40 25.90
N LYS A 491 12.72 24.67 25.21
CA LYS A 491 13.07 23.56 24.31
C LYS A 491 12.16 23.58 23.09
N ASP A 492 12.74 23.23 21.96
CA ASP A 492 12.01 23.02 20.71
C ASP A 492 11.41 21.62 20.62
N PHE A 493 10.35 21.50 19.83
CA PHE A 493 9.80 20.25 19.36
C PHE A 493 9.51 20.35 17.86
N PRO A 494 9.79 19.30 17.07
CA PRO A 494 9.52 19.33 15.64
C PRO A 494 8.05 19.04 15.33
N MET A 495 7.59 19.45 14.15
CA MET A 495 6.36 18.96 13.54
C MET A 495 6.39 17.42 13.44
N SER A 496 5.26 16.77 13.75
CA SER A 496 5.18 15.31 13.83
C SER A 496 5.12 14.62 12.46
N ARG A 497 6.05 13.68 12.23
CA ARG A 497 6.13 12.82 11.03
C ARG A 497 6.14 11.31 11.34
N THR A 498 5.67 10.91 12.53
CA THR A 498 5.59 9.54 13.09
C THR A 498 6.91 8.78 13.39
N PRO A 499 7.12 8.35 14.65
CA PRO A 499 6.88 9.08 15.90
C PRO A 499 8.17 9.82 16.28
N VAL A 500 8.22 11.12 16.01
CA VAL A 500 9.20 12.00 16.67
C VAL A 500 8.46 12.68 17.81
N VAL A 501 8.84 12.34 19.04
CA VAL A 501 8.32 12.97 20.26
C VAL A 501 9.33 14.02 20.70
N GLY A 502 8.90 15.29 20.68
CA GLY A 502 9.65 16.39 21.27
C GLY A 502 9.17 16.67 22.70
N GLY A 503 9.85 17.57 23.42
CA GLY A 503 9.42 17.88 24.78
C GLY A 503 10.45 18.60 25.63
N LEU A 504 10.10 18.75 26.91
CA LEU A 504 11.00 19.26 27.93
C LEU A 504 10.96 18.39 29.18
N GLU A 505 12.07 18.42 29.91
CA GLU A 505 12.19 17.86 31.25
C GLU A 505 12.86 18.89 32.15
N VAL A 506 12.25 19.17 33.31
CA VAL A 506 12.77 20.15 34.26
C VAL A 506 12.42 19.78 35.70
N ASN A 507 13.38 19.95 36.62
CA ASN A 507 13.14 19.81 38.05
C ASN A 507 12.61 21.13 38.60
N LEU A 508 11.42 21.12 39.18
CA LEU A 508 10.77 22.29 39.73
C LEU A 508 10.49 22.09 41.22
N ASP A 509 10.75 23.12 42.02
CA ASP A 509 10.32 23.16 43.41
C ASP A 509 8.81 23.36 43.51
N ARG A 510 8.25 23.17 44.71
CA ARG A 510 6.84 23.45 44.98
C ARG A 510 6.49 24.89 44.56
N GLY A 511 5.48 25.05 43.72
CA GLY A 511 5.06 26.35 43.22
C GLY A 511 3.97 26.27 42.16
N ALA A 512 3.47 27.42 41.74
CA ALA A 512 2.60 27.54 40.58
C ALA A 512 3.44 28.12 39.43
N TYR A 513 3.51 27.38 38.32
CA TYR A 513 4.26 27.71 37.13
C TYR A 513 3.31 27.87 35.94
N HIS A 514 3.85 28.34 34.82
CA HIS A 514 3.15 28.41 33.56
C HIS A 514 3.97 27.71 32.48
N LEU A 515 3.34 26.78 31.76
CA LEU A 515 3.88 26.16 30.56
C LEU A 515 3.35 26.94 29.37
N VAL A 516 4.23 27.45 28.52
CA VAL A 516 3.85 28.10 27.27
C VAL A 516 4.19 27.18 26.11
N VAL A 517 3.27 27.10 25.16
CA VAL A 517 3.37 26.41 23.88
C VAL A 517 3.38 27.48 22.82
N ASP A 518 4.38 27.48 21.96
CA ASP A 518 4.67 28.60 21.08
C ASP A 518 5.21 28.09 19.74
N GLY A 519 5.06 28.84 18.67
CA GLY A 519 5.63 28.51 17.36
C GLY A 519 7.10 28.90 17.26
N GLN A 520 7.92 28.13 16.55
CA GLN A 520 9.32 28.52 16.36
C GLN A 520 9.47 29.75 15.42
N ARG A 521 8.48 29.98 14.56
CA ARG A 521 8.44 31.01 13.52
C ARG A 521 7.01 31.56 13.37
N PRO A 522 6.80 32.77 12.80
CA PRO A 522 5.46 33.36 12.66
C PRO A 522 4.44 32.53 11.86
N ASP A 523 4.91 31.61 11.01
CA ASP A 523 4.13 30.68 10.20
C ASP A 523 4.00 29.27 10.82
N ALA A 524 4.59 29.04 11.98
CA ALA A 524 4.54 27.78 12.72
C ALA A 524 3.44 27.84 13.78
N PHE A 525 2.26 27.35 13.43
CA PHE A 525 1.10 27.35 14.32
C PHE A 525 0.19 26.15 14.02
N GLY A 526 -0.71 25.84 14.95
CA GLY A 526 -1.68 24.75 14.78
C GLY A 526 -1.85 23.96 16.06
N SER A 527 -2.36 22.74 15.94
CA SER A 527 -2.61 21.88 17.10
C SER A 527 -1.39 21.08 17.54
N VAL A 528 -1.27 20.86 18.84
CA VAL A 528 -0.32 19.91 19.43
C VAL A 528 -0.96 19.19 20.62
N GLN A 529 -0.63 17.91 20.78
CA GLN A 529 -0.99 17.12 21.94
C GLN A 529 0.15 17.15 22.96
N LEU A 530 -0.19 17.47 24.22
CA LEU A 530 0.72 17.54 25.35
C LEU A 530 0.40 16.46 26.37
N ASP A 531 1.42 15.66 26.70
CA ASP A 531 1.37 14.68 27.77
C ASP A 531 2.28 15.13 28.90
N VAL A 532 1.68 15.46 30.05
CA VAL A 532 2.38 15.96 31.23
C VAL A 532 2.43 14.89 32.32
N SER A 533 3.65 14.52 32.71
CA SER A 533 3.89 13.62 33.84
C SER A 533 4.84 14.25 34.86
N THR A 534 4.71 13.82 36.10
CA THR A 534 5.53 14.33 37.21
C THR A 534 6.04 13.20 38.07
N VAL A 535 7.33 13.24 38.38
CA VAL A 535 7.96 12.34 39.37
C VAL A 535 8.19 13.13 40.66
N ASP A 536 7.66 12.65 41.79
CA ASP A 536 7.89 13.23 43.12
C ASP A 536 9.34 12.97 43.55
N LEU A 537 10.19 14.00 43.46
CA LEU A 537 11.61 13.89 43.81
C LEU A 537 11.80 13.82 45.33
N VAL A 538 10.88 14.35 46.13
CA VAL A 538 10.97 14.27 47.59
C VAL A 538 10.73 12.85 48.06
N ALA A 539 9.71 12.18 47.52
CA ALA A 539 9.43 10.77 47.79
C ALA A 539 10.58 9.89 47.27
N LEU A 540 11.04 10.13 46.05
CA LEU A 540 12.15 9.38 45.46
C LEU A 540 13.44 9.51 46.29
N GLU A 541 13.82 10.73 46.67
CA GLU A 541 14.99 10.98 47.53
C GLU A 541 14.86 10.31 48.90
N ARG A 542 13.66 10.29 49.50
CA ARG A 542 13.40 9.60 50.76
C ARG A 542 13.64 8.09 50.63
N ASP A 543 13.15 7.48 49.57
CA ASP A 543 13.28 6.03 49.35
C ASP A 543 14.75 5.67 49.06
N CYS A 544 15.43 6.47 48.25
CA CYS A 544 16.86 6.36 48.01
C CYS A 544 17.72 6.50 49.28
N ASN A 545 17.40 7.45 50.15
CA ASN A 545 18.14 7.68 51.40
C ASN A 545 17.91 6.57 52.43
N SER A 546 16.72 5.97 52.43
CA SER A 546 16.35 4.86 53.31
C SER A 546 16.65 3.47 52.74
N ALA A 547 17.13 3.40 51.48
CA ALA A 547 17.45 2.16 50.79
C ALA A 547 18.37 1.24 51.63
N PRO A 548 17.92 0.00 51.94
CA PRO A 548 18.73 -0.97 52.68
C PRO A 548 19.99 -1.34 51.91
N ILE A 549 21.08 -1.63 52.64
CA ILE A 549 22.32 -2.09 52.03
C ILE A 549 22.22 -3.59 51.75
N LEU A 550 22.43 -4.00 50.49
CA LEU A 550 22.62 -5.40 50.15
C LEU A 550 24.05 -5.83 50.48
N LEU A 551 24.16 -6.91 51.25
CA LEU A 551 25.44 -7.50 51.63
C LEU A 551 25.73 -8.71 50.71
N PRO A 552 26.96 -8.84 50.19
CA PRO A 552 27.33 -9.96 49.35
C PRO A 552 27.04 -11.32 49.99
N GLY A 553 26.50 -12.25 49.20
CA GLY A 553 26.22 -13.63 49.61
C GLY A 553 25.01 -13.80 50.54
N ARG A 554 24.26 -12.74 50.84
CA ARG A 554 22.99 -12.82 51.57
C ARG A 554 21.82 -12.78 50.60
N VAL A 555 20.84 -13.65 50.84
CA VAL A 555 19.52 -13.58 50.21
C VAL A 555 18.63 -12.71 51.10
N VAL A 556 17.92 -11.77 50.49
CA VAL A 556 16.96 -10.89 51.14
C VAL A 556 15.59 -11.18 50.55
N SER A 557 14.60 -11.44 51.42
CA SER A 557 13.21 -11.58 51.00
C SER A 557 12.47 -10.26 51.19
N GLY A 558 11.60 -9.91 50.25
CA GLY A 558 10.80 -8.69 50.30
C GLY A 558 9.49 -8.84 49.52
N THR A 559 8.72 -7.75 49.48
CA THR A 559 7.51 -7.65 48.65
C THR A 559 7.37 -6.27 48.03
N THR A 560 6.91 -6.26 46.78
CA THR A 560 6.49 -5.07 46.03
C THR A 560 5.01 -4.73 46.22
N SER A 561 4.22 -5.66 46.78
CA SER A 561 2.77 -5.48 46.95
C SER A 561 2.43 -4.28 47.82
N GLY A 562 1.57 -3.40 47.30
CA GLY A 562 1.10 -2.20 48.01
C GLY A 562 2.15 -1.09 48.12
N ARG A 563 3.25 -1.19 47.37
CA ARG A 563 4.21 -0.08 47.18
C ARG A 563 3.78 0.79 46.01
N GLU A 564 4.24 2.03 46.00
CA GLU A 564 4.04 2.92 44.86
C GLU A 564 5.07 2.63 43.77
N ASP A 565 4.67 2.84 42.51
CA ASP A 565 5.56 2.92 41.35
C ASP A 565 6.17 4.33 41.28
N ARG A 566 7.49 4.40 41.43
CA ARG A 566 8.34 5.59 41.47
C ARG A 566 9.62 5.42 40.64
N PHE A 567 10.00 4.19 40.26
CA PHE A 567 11.26 3.90 39.59
C PHE A 567 11.04 3.16 38.26
N HIS A 568 11.14 3.87 37.14
CA HIS A 568 10.88 3.25 35.83
C HIS A 568 12.15 2.67 35.18
N ALA A 569 12.05 1.56 34.45
CA ALA A 569 13.22 0.90 33.87
C ALA A 569 13.28 1.03 32.33
N SER A 570 14.45 0.85 31.71
CA SER A 570 14.56 0.87 30.24
C SER A 570 14.05 -0.42 29.56
N CYS A 571 13.75 -1.45 30.35
CA CYS A 571 13.17 -2.71 29.91
C CYS A 571 11.77 -2.91 30.50
N ALA A 572 11.13 -4.05 30.22
CA ALA A 572 9.86 -4.43 30.85
C ALA A 572 8.75 -3.36 30.70
N GLY A 573 8.65 -2.69 29.55
CA GLY A 573 7.61 -1.68 29.31
C GLY A 573 7.57 -0.53 30.33
N GLU A 574 8.74 -0.02 30.74
CA GLU A 574 8.94 0.98 31.80
C GLU A 574 8.79 0.47 33.24
N ALA A 575 8.52 -0.83 33.45
CA ALA A 575 8.38 -1.44 34.77
C ALA A 575 7.34 -0.71 35.66
N GLN A 576 6.08 -0.71 35.22
CA GLN A 576 5.04 0.18 35.75
C GLN A 576 4.32 -0.37 37.01
N SER A 577 5.08 -0.91 37.98
CA SER A 577 4.51 -1.61 39.14
C SER A 577 5.14 -1.12 40.45
N GLY A 578 4.64 -1.62 41.59
CA GLY A 578 5.19 -1.21 42.88
C GLY A 578 6.66 -1.61 43.02
N ASP A 579 7.52 -0.69 43.48
CA ASP A 579 8.97 -0.91 43.48
C ASP A 579 9.64 -0.97 44.86
N ALA A 580 10.81 -1.60 44.91
CA ALA A 580 11.66 -1.64 46.09
C ALA A 580 13.12 -1.35 45.74
N VAL A 581 13.66 -0.30 46.37
CA VAL A 581 15.04 0.14 46.16
C VAL A 581 15.99 -0.35 47.27
N TYR A 582 17.16 -0.81 46.83
CA TYR A 582 18.30 -1.18 47.65
C TYR A 582 19.55 -0.44 47.18
N ARG A 583 20.62 -0.48 48.00
CA ARG A 583 21.94 0.03 47.58
C ARG A 583 23.05 -0.98 47.83
N ILE A 584 24.02 -0.98 46.93
CA ILE A 584 25.30 -1.68 47.07
C ILE A 584 26.44 -0.67 47.19
N ARG A 585 27.52 -1.05 47.88
CA ARG A 585 28.72 -0.21 48.01
C ARG A 585 29.96 -1.01 47.66
N LEU A 586 30.67 -0.55 46.64
CA LEU A 586 31.90 -1.14 46.15
C LEU A 586 33.09 -0.30 46.60
N LYS A 587 34.11 -0.96 47.16
CA LYS A 587 35.38 -0.32 47.57
C LYS A 587 36.46 -0.42 46.49
N LYS A 588 36.31 -1.37 45.57
CA LYS A 588 37.21 -1.65 44.45
C LYS A 588 36.37 -1.90 43.20
N ARG A 589 37.03 -1.87 42.05
CA ARG A 589 36.44 -2.31 40.79
C ARG A 589 36.07 -3.78 40.91
N SER A 590 34.80 -4.10 40.63
CA SER A 590 34.27 -5.44 40.84
C SER A 590 33.28 -5.82 39.76
N HIS A 591 33.21 -7.12 39.47
CA HIS A 591 32.09 -7.70 38.76
C HIS A 591 30.97 -8.01 39.76
N VAL A 592 29.78 -7.48 39.53
CA VAL A 592 28.58 -7.70 40.35
C VAL A 592 27.59 -8.56 39.59
N GLU A 593 26.94 -9.48 40.30
CA GLU A 593 25.78 -10.23 39.82
C GLU A 593 24.67 -10.06 40.85
N ILE A 594 23.49 -9.67 40.38
CA ILE A 594 22.28 -9.55 41.19
C ILE A 594 21.22 -10.42 40.55
N LYS A 595 20.66 -11.34 41.34
CA LYS A 595 19.62 -12.27 40.92
C LYS A 595 18.39 -12.07 41.77
N MET A 596 17.25 -12.03 41.11
CA MET A 596 15.95 -11.93 41.71
C MET A 596 15.10 -13.14 41.30
N THR A 597 14.37 -13.71 42.24
CA THR A 597 13.30 -14.68 41.99
C THR A 597 11.99 -14.12 42.55
N THR A 598 10.90 -14.19 41.80
CA THR A 598 9.61 -13.57 42.13
C THR A 598 8.46 -14.58 42.06
N ASP A 599 7.35 -14.31 42.75
CA ASP A 599 6.08 -15.00 42.52
C ASP A 599 5.20 -14.33 41.43
N PHE A 600 5.68 -13.22 40.87
CA PHE A 600 5.11 -12.38 39.82
C PHE A 600 6.08 -12.18 38.65
N ASP A 601 5.64 -11.49 37.60
CA ASP A 601 6.46 -11.13 36.44
C ASP A 601 7.37 -9.94 36.78
N GLY A 602 8.66 -10.20 37.02
CA GLY A 602 9.58 -9.27 37.69
C GLY A 602 10.47 -8.48 36.73
N ALA A 603 10.89 -7.28 37.13
CA ALA A 603 11.92 -6.50 36.47
C ALA A 603 12.99 -6.09 37.49
N LEU A 604 14.26 -6.22 37.11
CA LEU A 604 15.41 -5.87 37.93
C LEU A 604 16.31 -4.91 37.18
N HIS A 605 16.62 -3.77 37.79
CA HIS A 605 17.52 -2.80 37.17
C HIS A 605 18.49 -2.17 38.17
N LEU A 606 19.63 -1.73 37.63
CA LEU A 606 20.79 -1.25 38.37
C LEU A 606 21.14 0.15 37.89
N ARG A 607 21.23 1.11 38.81
CA ARG A 607 21.53 2.51 38.51
C ARG A 607 22.77 3.03 39.24
N ARG A 608 23.47 3.97 38.60
CA ARG A 608 24.60 4.69 39.23
C ARG A 608 24.13 5.75 40.22
N SER A 609 23.06 6.44 39.90
CA SER A 609 22.41 7.45 40.73
C SER A 609 20.96 7.04 40.95
N CYS A 610 20.49 7.11 42.19
CA CYS A 610 19.17 6.58 42.54
C CYS A 610 18.03 7.35 41.87
N THR A 611 18.11 8.69 41.91
CA THR A 611 17.07 9.61 41.45
C THR A 611 17.20 9.98 39.97
N ASP A 612 18.19 9.45 39.28
CA ASP A 612 18.47 9.74 37.87
C ASP A 612 18.32 8.44 37.07
N ASP A 613 17.21 8.35 36.35
CA ASP A 613 16.83 7.25 35.47
C ASP A 613 17.80 7.09 34.29
N ALA A 614 18.35 8.19 33.75
CA ALA A 614 19.36 8.13 32.70
C ALA A 614 20.69 7.48 33.16
N SER A 615 20.85 7.23 34.46
CA SER A 615 22.02 6.59 35.04
C SER A 615 21.91 5.05 35.15
N GLU A 616 20.87 4.47 34.54
CA GLU A 616 20.71 3.02 34.43
C GLU A 616 21.88 2.37 33.70
N ILE A 617 22.37 1.27 34.28
CA ILE A 617 23.54 0.51 33.82
C ILE A 617 23.10 -0.79 33.16
N ALA A 618 22.09 -1.44 33.74
CA ALA A 618 21.56 -2.70 33.26
C ALA A 618 20.11 -2.85 33.73
N CYS A 619 19.29 -3.44 32.89
CA CYS A 619 17.90 -3.82 33.16
C CYS A 619 17.69 -5.23 32.62
N ASN A 620 16.94 -6.05 33.34
CA ASN A 620 16.48 -7.34 32.87
C ASN A 620 15.15 -7.72 33.54
N ASP A 621 14.17 -8.17 32.77
CA ASP A 621 12.92 -8.78 33.23
C ASP A 621 13.03 -10.31 33.31
N ASP A 622 13.60 -10.95 32.29
CA ASP A 622 13.63 -12.41 32.18
C ASP A 622 15.05 -13.00 32.26
N ASP A 623 15.24 -14.02 33.09
CA ASP A 623 16.45 -14.85 33.14
C ASP A 623 16.10 -16.31 32.87
N ASN A 624 16.88 -16.95 31.98
CA ASN A 624 16.71 -18.37 31.61
C ASN A 624 15.29 -18.76 31.13
N ASN A 625 14.63 -17.89 30.34
CA ASN A 625 13.26 -18.08 29.83
C ASN A 625 12.20 -18.20 30.94
N SER A 626 12.44 -17.60 32.11
CA SER A 626 11.49 -17.55 33.21
C SER A 626 11.17 -16.10 33.53
N ASN A 627 9.91 -15.72 33.41
CA ASN A 627 9.40 -14.41 33.83
C ASN A 627 9.33 -14.22 35.36
N ARG A 628 9.67 -15.27 36.10
CA ARG A 628 9.78 -15.26 37.58
C ARG A 628 11.21 -15.13 38.07
N ALA A 629 12.15 -14.86 37.18
CA ALA A 629 13.55 -14.73 37.50
C ALA A 629 14.15 -13.60 36.67
N SER A 630 14.90 -12.71 37.31
CA SER A 630 15.59 -11.62 36.63
C SER A 630 17.03 -11.56 37.11
N LYS A 631 17.96 -11.22 36.21
CA LYS A 631 19.38 -11.15 36.54
C LYS A 631 20.06 -9.98 35.84
N VAL A 632 20.80 -9.18 36.60
CA VAL A 632 21.69 -8.14 36.06
C VAL A 632 23.14 -8.41 36.47
N GLU A 633 24.05 -8.24 35.51
CA GLU A 633 25.48 -8.40 35.69
C GLU A 633 26.21 -7.19 35.13
N ALA A 634 27.16 -6.64 35.88
CA ALA A 634 27.93 -5.47 35.43
C ALA A 634 29.33 -5.45 36.04
N THR A 635 30.29 -4.86 35.33
CA THR A 635 31.58 -4.48 35.91
C THR A 635 31.52 -3.03 36.33
N LEU A 636 31.65 -2.78 37.63
CA LEU A 636 31.43 -1.48 38.24
C LEU A 636 32.69 -0.95 38.90
N GLU A 637 32.92 0.35 38.77
CA GLU A 637 33.97 1.07 39.49
C GLU A 637 33.60 1.27 40.97
N PRO A 638 34.56 1.59 41.87
CA PRO A 638 34.27 1.89 43.27
C PRO A 638 33.21 3.00 43.39
N GLY A 639 32.19 2.77 44.22
CA GLY A 639 31.07 3.69 44.34
C GLY A 639 29.86 3.08 45.04
N THR A 640 28.79 3.87 45.13
CA THR A 640 27.47 3.41 45.57
C THR A 640 26.57 3.32 44.36
N TYR A 641 25.84 2.21 44.25
CA TYR A 641 24.89 1.94 43.18
C TYR A 641 23.56 1.51 43.79
N PHE A 642 22.49 1.64 43.02
CA PHE A 642 21.13 1.36 43.48
C PHE A 642 20.54 0.23 42.66
N VAL A 643 19.93 -0.72 43.35
CA VAL A 643 19.28 -1.89 42.78
C VAL A 643 17.80 -1.73 43.02
N VAL A 644 17.01 -1.77 41.96
CA VAL A 644 15.57 -1.60 42.04
C VAL A 644 14.90 -2.88 41.58
N VAL A 645 14.00 -3.37 42.42
CA VAL A 645 13.11 -4.50 42.17
C VAL A 645 11.74 -3.95 41.81
N ASP A 646 11.22 -4.38 40.68
CA ASP A 646 9.95 -3.92 40.11
C ASP A 646 9.22 -5.09 39.42
N GLY A 647 8.09 -4.84 38.78
CA GLY A 647 7.32 -5.77 37.96
C GLY A 647 7.16 -5.31 36.51
N PHE A 648 6.91 -6.27 35.63
CA PHE A 648 6.85 -6.06 34.18
C PHE A 648 5.76 -5.11 33.69
N ARG A 649 4.63 -5.01 34.40
CA ARG A 649 3.52 -4.14 34.02
C ARG A 649 2.68 -3.81 35.24
N VAL A 650 1.75 -2.88 35.08
CA VAL A 650 0.78 -2.52 36.11
C VAL A 650 0.14 -3.77 36.73
N GLY A 651 0.30 -3.91 38.05
CA GLY A 651 -0.23 -5.01 38.85
C GLY A 651 0.63 -6.26 38.91
N SER A 652 1.81 -6.28 38.27
CA SER A 652 2.83 -7.31 38.49
C SER A 652 3.54 -7.03 39.82
N GLU A 653 2.92 -7.40 40.93
CA GLU A 653 3.46 -7.20 42.28
C GLU A 653 3.34 -8.47 43.12
N GLY A 654 4.24 -8.65 44.08
CA GLY A 654 4.25 -9.86 44.90
C GLY A 654 5.50 -9.99 45.77
N ASN A 655 5.83 -11.21 46.14
CA ASN A 655 7.00 -11.51 46.94
C ASN A 655 8.21 -11.81 46.05
N TYR A 656 9.40 -11.46 46.56
CA TYR A 656 10.66 -11.73 45.88
C TYR A 656 11.76 -12.16 46.84
N GLU A 657 12.73 -12.89 46.29
CA GLU A 657 14.03 -13.15 46.89
C GLU A 657 15.11 -12.51 46.03
N LEU A 658 15.96 -11.68 46.63
CA LEU A 658 17.03 -10.95 45.98
C LEU A 658 18.38 -11.41 46.54
N SER A 659 19.31 -11.76 45.67
CA SER A 659 20.67 -12.14 46.03
C SER A 659 21.68 -11.29 45.28
N TYR A 660 22.74 -10.91 45.98
CA TYR A 660 23.82 -10.08 45.45
C TYR A 660 25.16 -10.80 45.67
N SER A 661 25.92 -10.99 44.59
CA SER A 661 27.27 -11.51 44.64
C SER A 661 28.25 -10.54 43.98
N VAL A 662 29.50 -10.55 44.46
CA VAL A 662 30.55 -9.64 43.99
C VAL A 662 31.88 -10.37 43.91
N ARG A 663 32.61 -10.16 42.82
CA ARG A 663 33.97 -10.64 42.61
C ARG A 663 34.87 -9.45 42.28
N GLU A 664 35.86 -9.19 43.14
CA GLU A 664 36.88 -8.16 42.87
C GLU A 664 37.68 -8.54 41.62
N LEU A 665 38.06 -7.53 40.82
CA LEU A 665 38.87 -7.69 39.60
C LEU A 665 40.33 -7.27 39.80
#